data_AF-A0A6C0H2M6-F1
#
_entry.id   AF-A0A6C0H2M6-F1
#
_cell.length_a   1.000
_cell.length_b   1.000
_cell.length_c   1.000
_cell.angle_alpha   90.00
_cell.angle_beta   90.00
_cell.angle_gamma   90.00
#
_symmetry.space_group_name_H-M   'P 1'
#
loop_
_entity.id
_entity.type
_entity.pdbx_description
1 polymer ?
#
loop_
_entity_poly.entity_id
_entity_poly.type
_entity_poly.pdbx_seq_one_letter_code
_entity_poly.pdbx_strand_id
1 'polypeptide(L)'
;MDLTQRKLTRAEWESIEVPVSPQEKQILQMISKGYKNINIRTNDTQSMLSFIKIESTPEMEYFLYKKYFEDEIKTMIKKYAKETPIETYSFTGHQGVAAIKSLKTADSIRLQNLDNNIQLNKANIFEYLMMDLCKELMKHIYKRKQKYAFYLYTLLQLKKATIRDINQFIINFVDTVIEYAESLTKISEIITNAYEFIEKNTYLLKYEDKTLFPHQKDLFRICRNKTPKLILYAAPTGTGKTISPIGLSESNRVIFVCVARHIGLALAKSAISIEKKVAFAFGCETASDIRLHYFAAVNYTKNHRSGGIGKVDNSVGDNVEIMICDVGSYLTAMHYMLAFNEASNIITYWDEPTITMDYENHPLHDVIHKNWVGNKIPNMVLSCATLPSVDDLQTVFDDFREHFDSAEIYNITSFDCKKSIPVLNKEGFCILPHYLYSNYTDVYKAAKYCETNKTLLRYFDLREIIHFVEYINDNGFQEEAYAMDSYFDKKITDVTMNRLKEYYLDVLLHLDGSKWPMIYQYMISTQKRKYETSNITKTNGVAVPEKAGAGASASAGILLTTKDAYSLTDGPTIFLAEDVSKIGTFYIQQSNIAPTVFQSIMSKITTNSILIQKIEDLERNITAKETKTSGDDKTESAARESGRLCMESQKWMDEINKLRKEIKSISLDAMYIPNTRPHQQLWAPRGEIQEQAFVSNIGDDMTKTIMMLDIENHYKVLLLLGIGMFVENKCVAYMEIMKKLADEQRLFIIIASTDYIYGTNYAFCHGFIGKDLTRMTQQKTLQAMGRIGRNNVQQDYTIRFRDDSMIMQLFEKPKINQEAINMCALFSSGIPQ
;
A
#
# COMPACT_ATOMS: atom_id res chain seq x y z
N MET A 1 -16.25 9.64 -11.36
CA MET A 1 -15.89 8.19 -11.44
C MET A 1 -16.92 7.47 -12.31
N ASP A 2 -16.54 6.53 -13.19
CA ASP A 2 -17.53 5.73 -13.94
C ASP A 2 -18.06 4.58 -13.08
N LEU A 3 -19.21 4.81 -12.44
CA LEU A 3 -19.95 3.81 -11.66
C LEU A 3 -20.98 3.04 -12.52
N THR A 4 -20.95 3.20 -13.84
CA THR A 4 -21.93 2.56 -14.73
C THR A 4 -21.71 1.06 -14.79
N GLN A 5 -22.78 0.31 -14.57
CA GLN A 5 -22.77 -1.14 -14.48
C GLN A 5 -22.89 -1.74 -15.89
N ARG A 6 -21.84 -2.44 -16.34
CA ARG A 6 -21.76 -3.08 -17.66
C ARG A 6 -21.12 -4.45 -17.51
N LYS A 7 -21.42 -5.33 -18.45
CA LYS A 7 -20.80 -6.67 -18.54
C LYS A 7 -19.30 -6.57 -18.83
N LEU A 8 -18.56 -7.60 -18.43
CA LEU A 8 -17.12 -7.68 -18.66
C LEU A 8 -16.78 -7.68 -20.16
N THR A 9 -15.77 -6.90 -20.50
CA THR A 9 -15.16 -6.91 -21.83
C THR A 9 -14.23 -8.10 -21.99
N ARG A 10 -13.89 -8.42 -23.25
CA ARG A 10 -12.93 -9.49 -23.56
C ARG A 10 -11.55 -9.23 -22.95
N ALA A 11 -11.06 -8.00 -23.01
CA ALA A 11 -9.76 -7.63 -22.45
C ALA A 11 -9.72 -7.81 -20.92
N GLU A 12 -10.81 -7.47 -20.21
CA GLU A 12 -10.92 -7.71 -18.77
C GLU A 12 -10.90 -9.21 -18.45
N TRP A 13 -11.60 -10.04 -19.24
CA TRP A 13 -11.57 -11.50 -19.09
C TRP A 13 -10.17 -12.08 -19.31
N GLU A 14 -9.46 -11.65 -20.34
CA GLU A 14 -8.09 -12.10 -20.60
C GLU A 14 -7.12 -11.64 -19.49
N SER A 15 -7.36 -10.47 -18.88
CA SER A 15 -6.49 -9.92 -17.83
C SER A 15 -6.52 -10.70 -16.52
N ILE A 16 -7.67 -11.30 -16.16
CA ILE A 16 -7.84 -12.07 -14.91
C ILE A 16 -7.24 -13.48 -15.02
N GLU A 17 -7.00 -13.99 -16.24
CA GLU A 17 -6.37 -15.28 -16.48
C GLU A 17 -4.84 -15.23 -16.37
N VAL A 18 -4.24 -14.02 -16.32
CA VAL A 18 -2.81 -13.85 -16.11
C VAL A 18 -2.47 -14.21 -14.65
N PRO A 19 -1.59 -15.20 -14.39
CA PRO A 19 -1.27 -15.62 -13.04
C PRO A 19 -0.54 -14.50 -12.28
N VAL A 20 -0.78 -14.44 -10.96
CA VAL A 20 0.00 -13.59 -10.05
C VAL A 20 1.43 -14.10 -9.86
N SER A 21 2.30 -13.26 -9.27
CA SER A 21 3.69 -13.64 -8.98
C SER A 21 3.80 -14.85 -8.03
N PRO A 22 4.89 -15.62 -8.07
CA PRO A 22 5.10 -16.74 -7.15
C PRO A 22 5.03 -16.34 -5.67
N GLN A 23 5.58 -15.17 -5.31
CA GLN A 23 5.55 -14.63 -3.96
C GLN A 23 4.11 -14.30 -3.52
N GLU A 24 3.34 -13.66 -4.39
CA GLU A 24 1.93 -13.37 -4.12
C GLU A 24 1.13 -14.67 -3.97
N LYS A 25 1.36 -15.65 -4.85
CA LYS A 25 0.71 -16.98 -4.77
C LYS A 25 0.97 -17.66 -3.42
N GLN A 26 2.18 -17.57 -2.85
CA GLN A 26 2.47 -18.10 -1.51
C GLN A 26 1.63 -17.40 -0.43
N ILE A 27 1.47 -16.08 -0.50
CA ILE A 27 0.63 -15.32 0.45
C ILE A 27 -0.84 -15.73 0.32
N LEU A 28 -1.37 -15.87 -0.90
CA LEU A 28 -2.75 -16.32 -1.13
C LEU A 28 -2.99 -17.72 -0.58
N GLN A 29 -2.03 -18.63 -0.74
CA GLN A 29 -2.08 -19.96 -0.14
C GLN A 29 -2.01 -19.93 1.39
N MET A 30 -1.22 -19.02 1.97
CA MET A 30 -1.17 -18.80 3.42
C MET A 30 -2.52 -18.30 3.93
N ILE A 31 -3.20 -17.39 3.22
CA ILE A 31 -4.53 -16.88 3.57
C ILE A 31 -5.58 -18.00 3.55
N SER A 32 -5.59 -18.80 2.48
CA SER A 32 -6.46 -19.99 2.37
C SER A 32 -6.22 -20.98 3.52
N LYS A 33 -4.98 -21.41 3.75
CA LYS A 33 -4.63 -22.30 4.90
C LYS A 33 -4.93 -21.66 6.25
N GLY A 34 -4.79 -20.33 6.32
CA GLY A 34 -5.02 -19.49 7.47
C GLY A 34 -6.45 -19.55 8.00
N TYR A 35 -7.43 -19.81 7.12
CA TYR A 35 -8.81 -20.02 7.55
C TYR A 35 -8.97 -21.23 8.47
N LYS A 36 -8.17 -22.29 8.29
CA LYS A 36 -8.15 -23.49 9.16
C LYS A 36 -7.18 -23.31 10.34
N ASN A 37 -6.01 -22.72 10.11
CA ASN A 37 -5.02 -22.41 11.14
C ASN A 37 -4.71 -20.91 11.20
N ILE A 38 -5.42 -20.17 12.07
CA ILE A 38 -5.24 -18.71 12.22
C ILE A 38 -3.85 -18.30 12.72
N ASN A 39 -3.12 -19.22 13.33
CA ASN A 39 -1.77 -18.98 13.85
C ASN A 39 -0.68 -19.51 12.91
N ILE A 40 -1.00 -19.71 11.62
CA ILE A 40 -0.02 -20.08 10.61
C ILE A 40 1.12 -19.05 10.56
N ARG A 41 2.34 -19.57 10.53
CA ARG A 41 3.58 -18.80 10.35
C ARG A 41 4.42 -19.48 9.30
N THR A 42 5.01 -18.69 8.41
CA THR A 42 5.95 -19.18 7.41
C THR A 42 7.15 -18.25 7.32
N ASN A 43 8.34 -18.82 7.31
CA ASN A 43 9.59 -18.10 7.13
C ASN A 43 10.40 -18.80 6.03
N ASP A 44 10.82 -18.05 5.03
CA ASP A 44 11.59 -18.59 3.91
C ASP A 44 13.10 -18.67 4.23
N THR A 45 13.50 -18.13 5.38
CA THR A 45 14.90 -18.14 5.84
C THR A 45 15.32 -19.55 6.22
N GLN A 46 16.49 -19.95 5.73
CA GLN A 46 17.02 -21.29 5.96
C GLN A 46 18.06 -21.28 7.08
N SER A 47 17.91 -22.21 8.03
CA SER A 47 19.00 -22.59 8.92
C SER A 47 20.06 -23.38 8.18
N MET A 48 21.22 -23.57 8.81
CA MET A 48 22.31 -24.38 8.27
C MET A 48 21.85 -25.80 7.94
N LEU A 49 21.08 -26.44 8.82
CA LEU A 49 20.53 -27.78 8.59
C LEU A 49 19.54 -27.80 7.43
N SER A 50 18.63 -26.82 7.37
CA SER A 50 17.65 -26.68 6.30
C SER A 50 18.30 -26.44 4.93
N PHE A 51 19.37 -25.64 4.90
CA PHE A 51 20.14 -25.30 3.69
C PHE A 51 20.84 -26.54 3.12
N ILE A 52 21.48 -27.35 3.97
CA ILE A 52 22.21 -28.57 3.56
C ILE A 52 21.23 -29.75 3.31
N LYS A 53 20.00 -29.66 3.81
CA LYS A 53 18.96 -30.70 3.72
C LYS A 53 19.39 -32.02 4.39
N ILE A 54 19.95 -31.91 5.58
CA ILE A 54 20.32 -33.04 6.44
C ILE A 54 19.34 -33.12 7.62
N GLU A 55 19.11 -34.33 8.13
CA GLU A 55 18.28 -34.57 9.31
C GLU A 55 18.86 -33.86 10.55
N SER A 56 17.97 -33.23 11.33
CA SER A 56 18.34 -32.54 12.56
C SER A 56 18.56 -33.55 13.69
N THR A 57 19.81 -33.72 14.13
CA THR A 57 20.15 -34.49 15.34
C THR A 57 21.13 -33.71 16.21
N PRO A 58 21.12 -33.89 17.55
CA PRO A 58 22.04 -33.19 18.44
C PRO A 58 23.53 -33.40 18.08
N GLU A 59 23.88 -34.59 17.62
CA GLU A 59 25.24 -34.91 17.20
C GLU A 59 25.63 -34.19 15.91
N MET A 60 24.68 -34.07 14.96
CA MET A 60 24.88 -33.33 13.71
C MET A 60 25.01 -31.82 13.97
N GLU A 61 24.18 -31.27 14.86
CA GLU A 61 24.32 -29.88 15.29
C GLU A 61 25.69 -29.60 15.90
N TYR A 62 26.16 -30.48 16.80
CA TYR A 62 27.48 -30.35 17.39
C TYR A 62 28.61 -30.42 16.34
N PHE A 63 28.50 -31.37 15.40
CA PHE A 63 29.47 -31.49 14.32
C PHE A 63 29.53 -30.23 13.45
N LEU A 64 28.38 -29.68 13.04
CA LEU A 64 28.30 -28.46 12.24
C LEU A 64 28.84 -27.25 13.00
N TYR A 65 28.53 -27.14 14.30
CA TYR A 65 29.10 -26.12 15.19
C TYR A 65 30.63 -26.16 15.19
N LYS A 66 31.20 -27.34 15.46
CA LYS A 66 32.65 -27.56 15.51
C LYS A 66 33.33 -27.24 14.18
N LYS A 67 32.75 -27.68 13.06
CA LYS A 67 33.35 -27.52 11.74
C LYS A 67 33.31 -26.07 11.23
N TYR A 68 32.18 -25.38 11.41
CA TYR A 68 31.93 -24.12 10.70
C TYR A 68 31.92 -22.86 11.58
N PHE A 69 31.69 -22.99 12.88
CA PHE A 69 31.42 -21.82 13.74
C PHE A 69 32.38 -21.67 14.92
N GLU A 70 32.91 -22.75 15.49
CA GLU A 70 33.73 -22.72 16.71
C GLU A 70 34.94 -21.78 16.59
N ASP A 71 35.71 -21.88 15.50
CA ASP A 71 36.91 -21.06 15.31
C ASP A 71 36.58 -19.57 15.15
N GLU A 72 35.46 -19.25 14.50
CA GLU A 72 34.99 -17.88 14.36
C GLU A 72 34.55 -17.30 15.72
N ILE A 73 33.81 -18.07 16.53
CA ILE A 73 33.43 -17.67 17.90
C ILE A 73 34.67 -17.39 18.76
N LYS A 74 35.63 -18.33 18.81
CA LYS A 74 36.88 -18.15 19.58
C LYS A 74 37.63 -16.90 19.14
N THR A 75 37.68 -16.66 17.83
CA THR A 75 38.34 -15.47 17.26
C THR A 75 37.62 -14.19 17.68
N MET A 76 36.29 -14.17 17.67
CA MET A 76 35.50 -13.02 18.12
C MET A 76 35.70 -12.72 19.60
N ILE A 77 35.60 -13.74 20.47
CA ILE A 77 35.79 -13.60 21.93
C ILE A 77 37.17 -13.02 22.23
N LYS A 78 38.23 -13.63 21.67
CA LYS A 78 39.62 -13.17 21.88
C LYS A 78 39.83 -11.71 21.47
N LYS A 79 39.09 -11.23 20.47
CA LYS A 79 39.25 -9.89 19.91
C LYS A 79 38.40 -8.83 20.62
N TYR A 80 37.18 -9.15 21.02
CA TYR A 80 36.19 -8.16 21.46
C TYR A 80 35.62 -8.38 22.86
N ALA A 81 35.81 -9.57 23.46
CA ALA A 81 35.19 -9.93 24.73
C ALA A 81 36.15 -9.88 25.94
N LYS A 82 37.38 -9.37 25.78
CA LYS A 82 38.34 -9.23 26.89
C LYS A 82 37.76 -8.40 28.03
N GLU A 83 37.98 -8.85 29.27
CA GLU A 83 37.49 -8.21 30.50
C GLU A 83 35.95 -8.16 30.60
N THR A 84 35.26 -9.04 29.86
CA THR A 84 33.80 -9.17 29.93
C THR A 84 33.40 -10.57 30.44
N PRO A 85 32.18 -10.76 30.96
CA PRO A 85 31.66 -12.09 31.31
C PRO A 85 31.70 -13.11 30.15
N ILE A 86 31.77 -12.64 28.90
CA ILE A 86 31.84 -13.48 27.70
C ILE A 86 33.27 -14.05 27.49
N GLU A 87 34.32 -13.46 28.08
CA GLU A 87 35.71 -13.94 27.89
C GLU A 87 35.88 -15.41 28.30
N THR A 88 35.20 -15.80 29.37
CA THR A 88 35.20 -17.16 29.92
C THR A 88 34.18 -18.07 29.25
N TYR A 89 33.49 -17.60 28.19
CA TYR A 89 32.51 -18.42 27.49
C TYR A 89 33.18 -19.69 26.96
N SER A 90 32.76 -20.80 27.55
CA SER A 90 33.14 -22.13 27.14
C SER A 90 31.87 -22.94 27.11
N PHE A 91 31.65 -23.64 26.00
CA PHE A 91 30.47 -24.50 25.91
C PHE A 91 30.70 -25.74 26.79
N THR A 92 30.06 -25.80 27.95
CA THR A 92 30.22 -26.89 28.94
C THR A 92 29.32 -28.11 28.67
N GLY A 93 28.47 -28.08 27.64
CA GLY A 93 27.49 -29.13 27.32
C GLY A 93 28.05 -30.44 26.73
N HIS A 94 29.25 -30.87 27.13
CA HIS A 94 29.78 -32.21 26.79
C HIS A 94 29.16 -33.35 27.62
N GLN A 95 28.32 -33.04 28.61
CA GLN A 95 27.65 -34.06 29.42
C GLN A 95 26.44 -34.65 28.67
N GLY A 96 26.70 -35.48 27.65
CA GLY A 96 25.69 -36.37 27.07
C GLY A 96 25.66 -36.53 25.55
N VAL A 97 26.22 -35.60 24.77
CA VAL A 97 26.24 -35.70 23.30
C VAL A 97 27.56 -36.30 22.83
N ALA A 98 27.54 -37.57 22.41
CA ALA A 98 28.72 -38.24 21.87
C ALA A 98 29.14 -37.59 20.54
N ALA A 99 30.43 -37.27 20.39
CA ALA A 99 30.97 -36.85 19.10
C ALA A 99 30.71 -37.94 18.05
N ILE A 100 30.22 -37.55 16.87
CA ILE A 100 30.02 -38.47 15.75
C ILE A 100 31.36 -39.12 15.41
N LYS A 101 31.49 -40.43 15.63
CA LYS A 101 32.69 -41.21 15.30
C LYS A 101 32.90 -41.33 13.78
N SER A 102 31.80 -41.45 13.02
CA SER A 102 31.79 -41.39 11.56
C SER A 102 30.42 -40.98 11.04
N LEU A 103 30.39 -40.07 10.06
CA LEU A 103 29.16 -39.66 9.35
C LEU A 103 28.65 -40.82 8.49
N LYS A 104 27.33 -40.90 8.29
CA LYS A 104 26.76 -41.75 7.22
C LYS A 104 27.40 -41.33 5.88
N THR A 105 27.79 -42.30 5.05
CA THR A 105 28.52 -42.04 3.80
C THR A 105 27.81 -41.02 2.89
N ALA A 106 26.48 -41.06 2.84
CA ALA A 106 25.65 -40.12 2.09
C ALA A 106 25.78 -38.67 2.61
N ASP A 107 25.78 -38.45 3.93
CA ASP A 107 25.87 -37.12 4.53
C ASP A 107 27.30 -36.57 4.43
N SER A 108 28.32 -37.44 4.56
CA SER A 108 29.72 -37.07 4.33
C SER A 108 29.96 -36.57 2.90
N ILE A 109 29.42 -37.28 1.90
CA ILE A 109 29.52 -36.89 0.48
C ILE A 109 28.75 -35.57 0.23
N ARG A 110 27.56 -35.42 0.80
CA ARG A 110 26.78 -34.16 0.70
C ARG A 110 27.53 -32.98 1.30
N LEU A 111 28.10 -33.13 2.49
CA LEU A 111 28.89 -32.08 3.16
C LEU A 111 30.14 -31.70 2.37
N GLN A 112 30.86 -32.67 1.79
CA GLN A 112 32.02 -32.39 0.94
C GLN A 112 31.62 -31.65 -0.34
N ASN A 113 30.52 -32.04 -0.98
CA ASN A 113 30.03 -31.40 -2.20
C ASN A 113 29.43 -30.01 -1.95
N LEU A 114 28.88 -29.76 -0.76
CA LEU A 114 28.24 -28.50 -0.40
C LEU A 114 29.17 -27.52 0.32
N ASP A 115 30.38 -27.91 0.71
CA ASP A 115 31.31 -27.07 1.48
C ASP A 115 31.57 -25.71 0.79
N ASN A 116 31.91 -25.74 -0.50
CA ASN A 116 32.09 -24.53 -1.31
C ASN A 116 30.78 -23.73 -1.44
N ASN A 117 29.64 -24.41 -1.54
CA ASN A 117 28.34 -23.77 -1.67
C ASN A 117 27.95 -23.02 -0.39
N ILE A 118 28.19 -23.64 0.78
CA ILE A 118 28.00 -23.01 2.10
C ILE A 118 28.87 -21.75 2.22
N GLN A 119 30.14 -21.83 1.83
CA GLN A 119 31.04 -20.67 1.90
C GLN A 119 30.59 -19.51 0.98
N LEU A 120 30.08 -19.81 -0.21
CA LEU A 120 29.54 -18.81 -1.15
C LEU A 120 28.20 -18.23 -0.70
N ASN A 121 27.41 -18.96 0.08
CA ASN A 121 26.04 -18.59 0.46
C ASN A 121 25.86 -18.27 1.94
N LYS A 122 26.92 -17.93 2.68
CA LYS A 122 26.83 -17.55 4.10
C LYS A 122 25.75 -16.50 4.38
N ALA A 123 25.60 -15.51 3.52
CA ALA A 123 24.60 -14.44 3.67
C ALA A 123 23.14 -14.93 3.63
N ASN A 124 22.89 -16.15 3.15
CA ASN A 124 21.56 -16.76 3.05
C ASN A 124 21.27 -17.74 4.20
N ILE A 125 22.26 -18.04 5.05
CA ILE A 125 22.14 -18.97 6.17
C ILE A 125 21.96 -18.18 7.47
N PHE A 126 20.90 -18.49 8.22
CA PHE A 126 20.51 -17.70 9.38
C PHE A 126 21.56 -17.63 10.50
N GLU A 127 22.24 -18.73 10.78
CA GLU A 127 23.26 -18.78 11.84
C GLU A 127 24.44 -17.84 11.55
N TYR A 128 24.87 -17.72 10.29
CA TYR A 128 25.92 -16.77 9.91
C TYR A 128 25.46 -15.32 10.06
N LEU A 129 24.19 -15.01 9.76
CA LEU A 129 23.62 -13.69 10.05
C LEU A 129 23.66 -13.38 11.55
N MET A 130 23.20 -14.30 12.41
CA MET A 130 23.23 -14.09 13.86
C MET A 130 24.66 -13.86 14.37
N MET A 131 25.61 -14.63 13.83
CA MET A 131 27.03 -14.49 14.13
C MET A 131 27.60 -13.13 13.72
N ASP A 132 27.29 -12.66 12.51
CA ASP A 132 27.72 -11.35 12.02
C ASP A 132 27.13 -10.20 12.86
N LEU A 133 25.86 -10.31 13.26
CA LEU A 133 25.22 -9.33 14.14
C LEU A 133 25.86 -9.34 15.54
N CYS A 134 26.13 -10.51 16.12
CA CYS A 134 26.84 -10.64 17.40
C CYS A 134 28.26 -10.06 17.34
N LYS A 135 28.96 -10.28 16.23
CA LYS A 135 30.29 -9.75 15.98
C LYS A 135 30.29 -8.22 15.98
N GLU A 136 29.36 -7.60 15.27
CA GLU A 136 29.25 -6.14 15.24
C GLU A 136 28.77 -5.59 16.59
N LEU A 137 27.84 -6.26 17.27
CA LEU A 137 27.44 -5.93 18.64
C LEU A 137 28.65 -5.88 19.59
N MET A 138 29.39 -6.98 19.73
CA MET A 138 30.57 -7.06 20.61
C MET A 138 31.65 -6.04 20.22
N LYS A 139 31.92 -5.89 18.93
CA LYS A 139 32.90 -4.92 18.41
C LYS A 139 32.53 -3.48 18.75
N HIS A 140 31.24 -3.13 18.69
CA HIS A 140 30.77 -1.78 19.02
C HIS A 140 30.76 -1.53 20.54
N ILE A 141 30.46 -2.55 21.36
CA ILE A 141 30.64 -2.48 22.82
C ILE A 141 32.12 -2.26 23.17
N TYR A 142 33.03 -3.09 22.61
CA TYR A 142 34.47 -2.96 22.83
C TYR A 142 35.01 -1.57 22.43
N LYS A 143 34.48 -0.99 21.35
CA LYS A 143 34.84 0.35 20.87
C LYS A 143 34.08 1.49 21.57
N ARG A 144 33.19 1.19 22.54
CA ARG A 144 32.34 2.16 23.25
C ARG A 144 31.52 3.05 22.32
N LYS A 145 30.87 2.44 21.31
CA LYS A 145 30.04 3.13 20.32
C LYS A 145 28.56 2.74 20.47
N GLN A 146 27.66 3.71 20.67
CA GLN A 146 26.21 3.52 20.85
C GLN A 146 25.50 2.69 19.78
N LYS A 147 26.08 2.58 18.57
CA LYS A 147 25.57 1.72 17.51
C LYS A 147 25.42 0.23 17.92
N TYR A 148 26.02 -0.20 19.03
CA TYR A 148 25.80 -1.55 19.57
C TYR A 148 24.31 -1.81 19.88
N ALA A 149 23.56 -0.80 20.35
CA ALA A 149 22.14 -0.91 20.70
C ALA A 149 21.26 -1.28 19.49
N PHE A 150 21.62 -0.85 18.28
CA PHE A 150 20.98 -1.27 17.02
C PHE A 150 21.05 -2.79 16.84
N TYR A 151 22.24 -3.36 17.02
CA TYR A 151 22.47 -4.80 16.82
C TYR A 151 21.81 -5.62 17.92
N LEU A 152 21.82 -5.13 19.17
CA LEU A 152 21.11 -5.74 20.29
C LEU A 152 19.60 -5.80 20.01
N TYR A 153 18.98 -4.67 19.66
CA TYR A 153 17.56 -4.62 19.33
C TYR A 153 17.22 -5.56 18.17
N THR A 154 18.05 -5.56 17.12
CA THR A 154 17.87 -6.45 15.96
C THR A 154 17.89 -7.92 16.36
N LEU A 155 18.89 -8.36 17.14
CA LEU A 155 18.99 -9.76 17.59
C LEU A 155 17.79 -10.18 18.45
N LEU A 156 17.38 -9.33 19.41
CA LEU A 156 16.23 -9.57 20.27
C LEU A 156 14.93 -9.79 19.47
N GLN A 157 14.72 -8.99 18.41
CA GLN A 157 13.54 -9.15 17.55
C GLN A 157 13.66 -10.35 16.60
N LEU A 158 14.84 -10.62 16.03
CA LEU A 158 15.05 -11.78 15.15
C LEU A 158 14.85 -13.12 15.86
N LYS A 159 15.16 -13.20 17.16
CA LYS A 159 14.87 -14.40 17.98
C LYS A 159 13.39 -14.75 18.06
N LYS A 160 12.48 -13.81 17.78
CA LYS A 160 11.02 -14.06 17.74
C LYS A 160 10.57 -14.75 16.46
N ALA A 161 11.43 -14.81 15.42
CA ALA A 161 11.11 -15.45 14.15
C ALA A 161 11.08 -16.97 14.27
N THR A 162 10.15 -17.60 13.56
CA THR A 162 9.90 -19.05 13.63
C THR A 162 10.73 -19.79 12.58
N ILE A 163 12.07 -19.75 12.73
CA ILE A 163 13.00 -20.47 11.86
C ILE A 163 13.29 -21.84 12.46
N ARG A 164 13.21 -22.90 11.65
CA ARG A 164 13.33 -24.30 12.10
C ARG A 164 14.79 -24.74 12.13
N ASP A 165 15.07 -25.73 12.99
CA ASP A 165 16.35 -26.45 13.02
C ASP A 165 17.57 -25.52 13.09
N ILE A 166 17.47 -24.47 13.91
CA ILE A 166 18.59 -23.58 14.21
C ILE A 166 19.52 -24.30 15.18
N ASN A 167 20.82 -24.27 14.89
CA ASN A 167 21.84 -24.88 15.74
C ASN A 167 21.81 -24.31 17.18
N GLN A 168 21.56 -25.16 18.18
CA GLN A 168 21.41 -24.75 19.58
C GLN A 168 22.69 -24.19 20.19
N PHE A 169 23.87 -24.63 19.72
CA PHE A 169 25.15 -24.11 20.20
C PHE A 169 25.36 -22.65 19.81
N ILE A 170 24.81 -22.25 18.65
CA ILE A 170 24.83 -20.85 18.19
C ILE A 170 23.85 -20.01 19.00
N ILE A 171 22.64 -20.51 19.24
CA ILE A 171 21.64 -19.81 20.06
C ILE A 171 22.20 -19.52 21.46
N ASN A 172 22.79 -20.51 22.12
CA ASN A 172 23.35 -20.32 23.47
C ASN A 172 24.47 -19.26 23.50
N PHE A 173 25.30 -19.21 22.45
CA PHE A 173 26.31 -18.16 22.33
C PHE A 173 25.69 -16.78 22.13
N VAL A 174 24.72 -16.67 21.21
CA VAL A 174 23.97 -15.43 20.97
C VAL A 174 23.30 -14.93 22.24
N ASP A 175 22.69 -15.83 23.03
CA ASP A 175 21.99 -15.51 24.27
C ASP A 175 22.94 -14.96 25.33
N THR A 176 24.12 -15.55 25.47
CA THR A 176 25.16 -15.04 26.37
C THR A 176 25.60 -13.63 25.98
N VAL A 177 25.73 -13.36 24.67
CA VAL A 177 26.12 -12.04 24.16
C VAL A 177 25.00 -11.01 24.38
N ILE A 178 23.75 -11.40 24.16
CA ILE A 178 22.56 -10.58 24.40
C ILE A 178 22.45 -10.21 25.88
N GLU A 179 22.51 -11.18 26.79
CA GLU A 179 22.39 -10.94 28.24
C GLU A 179 23.41 -9.92 28.74
N TYR A 180 24.67 -10.05 28.29
CA TYR A 180 25.70 -9.06 28.61
C TYR A 180 25.37 -7.67 28.05
N ALA A 181 24.97 -7.58 26.78
CA ALA A 181 24.63 -6.31 26.16
C ALA A 181 23.38 -5.65 26.78
N GLU A 182 22.35 -6.42 27.13
CA GLU A 182 21.15 -5.93 27.83
C GLU A 182 21.51 -5.33 29.19
N SER A 183 22.43 -5.95 29.94
CA SER A 183 22.87 -5.44 31.25
C SER A 183 23.51 -4.04 31.19
N LEU A 184 23.97 -3.61 30.01
CA LEU A 184 24.60 -2.31 29.78
C LEU A 184 23.64 -1.27 29.19
N THR A 185 22.48 -1.68 28.68
CA THR A 185 21.63 -0.84 27.83
C THR A 185 20.45 -0.29 28.61
N LYS A 186 20.21 1.02 28.47
CA LYS A 186 18.99 1.67 29.00
C LYS A 186 17.90 1.70 27.93
N ILE A 187 16.63 1.62 28.35
CA ILE A 187 15.50 1.74 27.40
C ILE A 187 15.52 3.10 26.71
N SER A 188 15.84 4.17 27.43
CA SER A 188 15.91 5.52 26.87
C SER A 188 16.78 5.57 25.62
N GLU A 189 17.92 4.86 25.60
CA GLU A 189 18.82 4.78 24.43
C GLU A 189 18.17 4.09 23.23
N ILE A 190 17.33 3.07 23.46
CA ILE A 190 16.55 2.39 22.41
C ILE A 190 15.49 3.33 21.85
N ILE A 191 14.79 4.08 22.71
CA ILE A 191 13.72 5.01 22.32
C ILE A 191 14.30 6.16 21.50
N THR A 192 15.39 6.79 21.95
CA THR A 192 16.08 7.87 21.23
C THR A 192 16.41 7.50 19.79
N ASN A 193 16.80 6.25 19.58
CA ASN A 193 17.21 5.75 18.27
C ASN A 193 16.14 4.88 17.59
N ALA A 194 14.90 4.86 18.10
CA ALA A 194 13.85 3.96 17.62
C ALA A 194 13.51 4.17 16.14
N TYR A 195 13.65 5.40 15.62
CA TYR A 195 13.50 5.66 14.18
C TYR A 195 14.50 4.85 13.33
N GLU A 196 15.76 4.76 13.75
CA GLU A 196 16.77 3.96 13.05
C GLU A 196 16.61 2.45 13.34
N PHE A 197 16.33 2.11 14.60
CA PHE A 197 16.35 0.72 15.08
C PHE A 197 15.09 -0.07 14.70
N ILE A 198 13.96 0.62 14.51
CA ILE A 198 12.66 0.02 14.20
C ILE A 198 12.27 0.33 12.76
N GLU A 199 12.14 1.61 12.40
CA GLU A 199 11.54 2.00 11.11
C GLU A 199 12.51 1.82 9.92
N LYS A 200 13.81 2.11 10.09
CA LYS A 200 14.83 1.94 9.03
C LYS A 200 15.54 0.59 9.04
N ASN A 201 15.18 -0.31 9.94
CA ASN A 201 15.91 -1.55 10.14
C ASN A 201 15.52 -2.62 9.09
N THR A 202 16.36 -2.77 8.08
CA THR A 202 16.14 -3.70 6.96
C THR A 202 16.21 -5.17 7.35
N TYR A 203 16.89 -5.52 8.45
CA TYR A 203 16.97 -6.89 8.94
C TYR A 203 15.60 -7.39 9.42
N LEU A 204 14.89 -6.57 10.19
CA LEU A 204 13.58 -6.95 10.74
C LEU A 204 12.61 -7.31 9.62
N LEU A 205 12.54 -6.48 8.58
CA LEU A 205 11.64 -6.68 7.45
C LEU A 205 11.96 -7.92 6.63
N LYS A 206 13.25 -8.23 6.45
CA LYS A 206 13.69 -9.34 5.59
C LYS A 206 13.44 -10.70 6.23
N TYR A 207 13.58 -10.80 7.55
CA TYR A 207 13.59 -12.07 8.28
C TYR A 207 12.33 -12.29 9.15
N GLU A 208 11.37 -11.35 9.13
CA GLU A 208 10.08 -11.47 9.82
C GLU A 208 9.27 -12.68 9.32
N ASP A 209 8.52 -13.32 10.22
CA ASP A 209 7.57 -14.34 9.82
C ASP A 209 6.42 -13.73 8.99
N LYS A 210 6.11 -14.37 7.87
CA LYS A 210 4.84 -14.12 7.18
C LYS A 210 3.72 -14.75 8.01
N THR A 211 2.75 -13.94 8.42
CA THR A 211 1.59 -14.36 9.21
C THR A 211 0.33 -13.65 8.72
N LEU A 212 -0.84 -14.14 9.13
CA LEU A 212 -2.09 -13.40 8.95
C LEU A 212 -2.10 -12.12 9.80
N PHE A 213 -2.70 -11.06 9.26
CA PHE A 213 -2.96 -9.87 10.07
C PHE A 213 -3.95 -10.17 11.21
N PRO A 214 -3.86 -9.51 12.37
CA PRO A 214 -4.78 -9.75 13.50
C PRO A 214 -6.26 -9.68 13.11
N HIS A 215 -6.64 -8.67 12.33
CA HIS A 215 -8.03 -8.50 11.87
C HIS A 215 -8.50 -9.66 10.96
N GLN A 216 -7.61 -10.28 10.17
CA GLN A 216 -7.95 -11.47 9.38
C GLN A 216 -8.19 -12.69 10.29
N LYS A 217 -7.39 -12.84 11.36
CA LYS A 217 -7.56 -13.91 12.34
C LYS A 217 -8.91 -13.79 13.05
N ASP A 218 -9.29 -12.59 13.46
CA ASP A 218 -10.58 -12.32 14.09
C ASP A 218 -11.73 -12.61 13.13
N LEU A 219 -11.64 -12.13 11.89
CA LEU A 219 -12.64 -12.38 10.84
C LEU A 219 -12.82 -13.88 10.60
N PHE A 220 -11.73 -14.63 10.43
CA PHE A 220 -11.79 -16.08 10.20
C PHE A 220 -12.32 -16.83 11.42
N ARG A 221 -11.98 -16.40 12.64
CA ARG A 221 -12.52 -16.99 13.88
C ARG A 221 -14.03 -16.79 13.95
N ILE A 222 -14.51 -15.57 13.73
CA ILE A 222 -15.95 -15.22 13.81
C ILE A 222 -16.75 -15.95 12.73
N CYS A 223 -16.26 -15.99 11.49
CA CYS A 223 -16.97 -16.61 10.36
C CYS A 223 -17.01 -18.15 10.38
N ARG A 224 -16.33 -18.81 11.33
CA ARG A 224 -16.49 -20.25 11.56
C ARG A 224 -17.80 -20.59 12.28
N ASN A 225 -18.36 -19.65 13.06
CA ASN A 225 -19.68 -19.80 13.67
C ASN A 225 -20.77 -19.65 12.58
N LYS A 226 -21.84 -20.44 12.64
CA LYS A 226 -22.96 -20.38 11.69
C LYS A 226 -24.11 -19.46 12.11
N THR A 227 -24.03 -18.88 13.31
CA THR A 227 -24.98 -17.87 13.81
C THR A 227 -25.04 -16.66 12.86
N PRO A 228 -26.23 -16.13 12.54
CA PRO A 228 -26.36 -14.88 11.78
C PRO A 228 -25.48 -13.78 12.36
N LYS A 229 -24.87 -12.98 11.49
CA LYS A 229 -23.91 -11.96 11.94
C LYS A 229 -23.75 -10.80 10.97
N LEU A 230 -23.58 -9.61 11.54
CA LEU A 230 -23.12 -8.42 10.85
C LEU A 230 -21.75 -8.03 11.41
N ILE A 231 -20.74 -7.99 10.53
CA ILE A 231 -19.36 -7.68 10.90
C ILE A 231 -18.98 -6.33 10.28
N LEU A 232 -18.69 -5.35 11.14
CA LEU A 232 -17.99 -4.13 10.76
C LEU A 232 -16.49 -4.42 10.72
N TYR A 233 -15.90 -4.40 9.53
CA TYR A 233 -14.51 -4.79 9.30
C TYR A 233 -13.66 -3.59 8.87
N ALA A 234 -13.08 -2.92 9.88
CA ALA A 234 -12.26 -1.73 9.72
C ALA A 234 -10.77 -2.03 9.95
N ALA A 235 -10.00 -2.09 8.87
CA ALA A 235 -8.55 -2.18 8.94
C ALA A 235 -7.91 -1.21 7.94
N PRO A 236 -6.63 -0.84 8.10
CA PRO A 236 -5.97 0.06 7.18
C PRO A 236 -5.98 -0.53 5.76
N THR A 237 -5.98 0.33 4.75
CA THR A 237 -5.87 -0.15 3.37
C THR A 237 -4.45 -0.69 3.12
N GLY A 238 -4.36 -1.77 2.33
CA GLY A 238 -3.11 -2.50 2.08
C GLY A 238 -2.85 -3.69 3.02
N THR A 239 -3.69 -3.92 4.05
CA THR A 239 -3.52 -5.04 5.00
C THR A 239 -4.33 -6.29 4.62
N GLY A 240 -4.65 -6.47 3.33
CA GLY A 240 -5.27 -7.70 2.83
C GLY A 240 -6.78 -7.87 3.13
N LYS A 241 -7.53 -6.79 3.38
CA LYS A 241 -9.01 -6.84 3.50
C LYS A 241 -9.67 -7.45 2.26
N THR A 242 -9.46 -6.85 1.09
CA THR A 242 -10.05 -7.25 -0.21
C THR A 242 -9.76 -8.70 -0.61
N ILE A 243 -8.62 -9.28 -0.17
CA ILE A 243 -8.26 -10.69 -0.46
C ILE A 243 -8.72 -11.67 0.64
N SER A 244 -9.27 -11.20 1.76
CA SER A 244 -9.83 -12.04 2.83
C SER A 244 -10.94 -13.01 2.38
N PRO A 245 -11.79 -12.69 1.37
CA PRO A 245 -12.74 -13.63 0.77
C PRO A 245 -12.14 -14.97 0.34
N ILE A 246 -10.86 -15.00 -0.06
CA ILE A 246 -10.16 -16.24 -0.43
C ILE A 246 -10.08 -17.23 0.75
N GLY A 247 -9.84 -16.73 1.96
CA GLY A 247 -9.83 -17.55 3.16
C GLY A 247 -11.24 -17.96 3.56
N LEU A 248 -12.20 -17.02 3.50
CA LEU A 248 -13.61 -17.30 3.85
C LEU A 248 -14.24 -18.39 2.97
N SER A 249 -13.81 -18.48 1.70
CA SER A 249 -14.33 -19.47 0.74
C SER A 249 -13.87 -20.90 1.01
N GLU A 250 -13.03 -21.15 2.01
CA GLU A 250 -12.61 -22.50 2.42
C GLU A 250 -13.74 -23.31 3.07
N SER A 251 -14.75 -22.66 3.64
CA SER A 251 -15.90 -23.37 4.25
C SER A 251 -17.26 -22.71 4.01
N ASN A 252 -17.28 -21.55 3.36
CA ASN A 252 -18.48 -20.81 3.04
C ASN A 252 -18.48 -20.47 1.55
N ARG A 253 -19.64 -20.14 1.00
CA ARG A 253 -19.73 -19.43 -0.29
C ARG A 253 -19.64 -17.95 -0.02
N VAL A 254 -19.00 -17.20 -0.92
CA VAL A 254 -18.85 -15.75 -0.75
C VAL A 254 -19.52 -15.02 -1.90
N ILE A 255 -20.38 -14.05 -1.58
CA ILE A 255 -20.82 -13.01 -2.52
C ILE A 255 -19.98 -11.78 -2.22
N PHE A 256 -19.05 -11.44 -3.11
CA PHE A 256 -18.23 -10.25 -3.02
C PHE A 256 -18.91 -9.11 -3.78
N VAL A 257 -19.35 -8.09 -3.06
CA VAL A 257 -19.96 -6.88 -3.61
C VAL A 257 -18.89 -5.80 -3.69
N CYS A 258 -18.67 -5.27 -4.88
CA CYS A 258 -17.73 -4.17 -5.10
C CYS A 258 -18.40 -2.99 -5.78
N VAL A 259 -18.11 -1.79 -5.29
CA VAL A 259 -18.58 -0.55 -5.93
C VAL A 259 -17.79 -0.25 -7.21
N ALA A 260 -16.52 -0.65 -7.25
CA ALA A 260 -15.63 -0.38 -8.37
C ALA A 260 -15.14 -1.66 -9.06
N ARG A 261 -15.33 -1.74 -10.37
CA ARG A 261 -15.11 -2.96 -11.19
C ARG A 261 -13.70 -3.55 -11.07
N HIS A 262 -12.66 -2.73 -11.15
CA HIS A 262 -11.26 -3.19 -11.09
C HIS A 262 -10.89 -3.83 -9.74
N ILE A 263 -11.58 -3.48 -8.64
CA ILE A 263 -11.38 -4.13 -7.33
C ILE A 263 -11.86 -5.59 -7.42
N GLY A 264 -13.05 -5.81 -7.97
CA GLY A 264 -13.58 -7.15 -8.22
C GLY A 264 -12.69 -7.96 -9.16
N LEU A 265 -12.15 -7.36 -10.22
CA LEU A 265 -11.22 -8.02 -11.13
C LEU A 265 -9.88 -8.38 -10.46
N ALA A 266 -9.36 -7.52 -9.57
CA ALA A 266 -8.15 -7.83 -8.81
C ALA A 266 -8.35 -9.04 -7.89
N LEU A 267 -9.47 -9.10 -7.15
CA LEU A 267 -9.82 -10.28 -6.35
C LEU A 267 -9.97 -11.53 -7.22
N ALA A 268 -10.63 -11.40 -8.38
CA ALA A 268 -10.83 -12.51 -9.31
C ALA A 268 -9.49 -13.10 -9.78
N LYS A 269 -8.54 -12.25 -10.17
CA LYS A 269 -7.20 -12.65 -10.58
C LYS A 269 -6.46 -13.41 -9.47
N SER A 270 -6.52 -12.90 -8.23
CA SER A 270 -5.92 -13.58 -7.08
C SER A 270 -6.59 -14.94 -6.81
N ALA A 271 -7.92 -15.00 -6.84
CA ALA A 271 -8.69 -16.23 -6.61
C ALA A 271 -8.42 -17.30 -7.69
N ILE A 272 -8.44 -16.93 -8.97
CA ILE A 272 -8.16 -17.83 -10.10
C ILE A 272 -6.72 -18.36 -10.04
N SER A 273 -5.75 -17.55 -9.59
CA SER A 273 -4.34 -17.96 -9.50
C SER A 273 -4.05 -19.09 -8.48
N ILE A 274 -4.97 -19.31 -7.55
CA ILE A 274 -4.97 -20.44 -6.61
C ILE A 274 -6.16 -21.39 -6.86
N GLU A 275 -6.70 -21.36 -8.09
CA GLU A 275 -7.70 -22.29 -8.60
C GLU A 275 -9.06 -22.26 -7.88
N LYS A 276 -9.41 -21.11 -7.27
CA LYS A 276 -10.76 -20.91 -6.73
C LYS A 276 -11.80 -20.83 -7.83
N LYS A 277 -13.00 -21.33 -7.53
CA LYS A 277 -14.12 -21.40 -8.47
C LYS A 277 -14.93 -20.10 -8.42
N VAL A 278 -14.72 -19.23 -9.40
CA VAL A 278 -15.29 -17.86 -9.42
C VAL A 278 -16.42 -17.71 -10.45
N ALA A 279 -17.39 -16.86 -10.13
CA ALA A 279 -18.45 -16.40 -11.04
C ALA A 279 -18.56 -14.86 -11.03
N PHE A 280 -19.10 -14.29 -12.10
CA PHE A 280 -19.23 -12.84 -12.28
C PHE A 280 -20.67 -12.42 -12.56
N ALA A 281 -21.13 -11.44 -11.80
CA ALA A 281 -22.42 -10.77 -11.95
C ALA A 281 -22.22 -9.24 -12.01
N PHE A 282 -21.72 -8.74 -13.16
CA PHE A 282 -21.57 -7.31 -13.43
C PHE A 282 -22.62 -6.86 -14.44
N GLY A 283 -23.37 -5.80 -14.12
CA GLY A 283 -24.49 -5.30 -14.93
C GLY A 283 -25.52 -6.38 -15.26
N CYS A 284 -25.91 -7.19 -14.28
CA CYS A 284 -26.82 -8.32 -14.43
C CYS A 284 -28.22 -8.01 -13.92
N GLU A 285 -29.22 -8.14 -14.80
CA GLU A 285 -30.64 -8.00 -14.45
C GLU A 285 -31.27 -9.36 -14.13
N THR A 286 -30.74 -10.44 -14.74
CA THR A 286 -31.27 -11.79 -14.59
C THR A 286 -30.17 -12.81 -14.33
N ALA A 287 -30.53 -13.99 -13.82
CA ALA A 287 -29.60 -15.11 -13.65
C ALA A 287 -28.90 -15.54 -14.97
N SER A 288 -29.54 -15.31 -16.12
CA SER A 288 -28.98 -15.64 -17.44
C SER A 288 -27.78 -14.76 -17.83
N ASP A 289 -27.58 -13.63 -17.15
CA ASP A 289 -26.48 -12.70 -17.39
C ASP A 289 -25.18 -13.12 -16.70
N ILE A 290 -25.28 -13.97 -15.67
CA ILE A 290 -24.15 -14.45 -14.88
C ILE A 290 -23.20 -15.26 -15.75
N ARG A 291 -21.90 -15.11 -15.52
CA ARG A 291 -20.84 -15.83 -16.24
C ARG A 291 -19.95 -16.59 -15.27
N LEU A 292 -19.79 -17.89 -15.50
CA LEU A 292 -18.93 -18.77 -14.72
C LEU A 292 -17.52 -18.78 -15.33
N HIS A 293 -16.50 -18.71 -14.48
CA HIS A 293 -15.14 -19.04 -14.90
C HIS A 293 -15.03 -20.55 -15.17
N TYR A 294 -14.09 -20.97 -16.02
CA TYR A 294 -13.92 -22.37 -16.41
C TYR A 294 -13.70 -23.33 -15.24
N PHE A 295 -13.08 -22.88 -14.15
CA PHE A 295 -12.93 -23.68 -12.93
C PHE A 295 -14.24 -23.94 -12.18
N ALA A 296 -15.25 -23.08 -12.36
CA ALA A 296 -16.57 -23.24 -11.77
C ALA A 296 -17.56 -23.99 -12.68
N ALA A 297 -17.26 -24.12 -13.97
CA ALA A 297 -18.14 -24.75 -14.95
C ALA A 297 -18.37 -26.24 -14.66
N VAL A 298 -19.63 -26.63 -14.46
CA VAL A 298 -20.03 -28.04 -14.30
C VAL A 298 -20.25 -28.68 -15.68
N ASN A 299 -21.06 -28.03 -16.52
CA ASN A 299 -21.41 -28.50 -17.85
C ASN A 299 -20.80 -27.57 -18.91
N TYR A 300 -20.07 -28.15 -19.85
CA TYR A 300 -19.51 -27.41 -20.99
C TYR A 300 -19.40 -28.30 -22.22
N THR A 301 -19.53 -27.71 -23.39
CA THR A 301 -19.19 -28.40 -24.64
C THR A 301 -17.68 -28.42 -24.83
N LYS A 302 -17.11 -29.49 -25.40
CA LYS A 302 -15.69 -29.52 -25.75
C LYS A 302 -15.51 -29.03 -27.18
N ASN A 303 -14.48 -28.22 -27.42
CA ASN A 303 -14.11 -27.84 -28.77
C ASN A 303 -13.55 -29.07 -29.51
N HIS A 304 -14.23 -29.48 -30.58
CA HIS A 304 -13.85 -30.67 -31.37
C HIS A 304 -12.45 -30.59 -31.99
N ARG A 305 -11.87 -29.39 -32.19
CA ARG A 305 -10.53 -29.20 -32.78
C ARG A 305 -9.42 -29.11 -31.74
N SER A 306 -9.63 -28.38 -30.64
CA SER A 306 -8.58 -28.14 -29.64
C SER A 306 -8.68 -29.03 -28.40
N GLY A 307 -9.78 -29.76 -28.21
CA GLY A 307 -10.05 -30.55 -27.00
C GLY A 307 -10.34 -29.74 -25.74
N GLY A 308 -10.21 -28.40 -25.81
CA GLY A 308 -10.45 -27.48 -24.71
C GLY A 308 -11.94 -27.21 -24.44
N ILE A 309 -12.20 -26.47 -23.35
CA ILE A 309 -13.56 -26.05 -22.96
C ILE A 309 -14.11 -25.10 -24.05
N GLY A 310 -15.32 -25.40 -24.51
CA GLY A 310 -16.11 -24.64 -25.48
C GLY A 310 -17.17 -23.78 -24.78
N LYS A 311 -18.45 -23.98 -25.10
CA LYS A 311 -19.55 -23.20 -24.50
C LYS A 311 -19.86 -23.72 -23.10
N VAL A 312 -19.72 -22.86 -22.09
CA VAL A 312 -20.08 -23.13 -20.70
C VAL A 312 -21.58 -22.92 -20.48
N ASP A 313 -22.22 -23.85 -19.79
CA ASP A 313 -23.55 -23.65 -19.24
C ASP A 313 -23.47 -22.85 -17.94
N ASN A 314 -23.95 -21.61 -17.98
CA ASN A 314 -23.90 -20.69 -16.83
C ASN A 314 -25.11 -20.83 -15.90
N SER A 315 -26.06 -21.71 -16.22
CA SER A 315 -27.27 -21.89 -15.41
C SER A 315 -27.05 -22.71 -14.14
N VAL A 316 -25.94 -23.45 -14.05
CA VAL A 316 -25.64 -24.40 -12.96
C VAL A 316 -24.50 -23.87 -12.08
N GLY A 317 -24.85 -23.34 -10.90
CA GLY A 317 -23.94 -22.62 -10.01
C GLY A 317 -23.36 -23.41 -8.84
N ASP A 318 -23.61 -24.73 -8.73
CA ASP A 318 -23.25 -25.56 -7.56
C ASP A 318 -21.79 -25.47 -7.13
N ASN A 319 -20.91 -25.29 -8.11
CA ASN A 319 -19.46 -25.26 -7.90
C ASN A 319 -18.91 -23.88 -7.54
N VAL A 320 -19.71 -22.81 -7.59
CA VAL A 320 -19.24 -21.45 -7.35
C VAL A 320 -18.84 -21.28 -5.88
N GLU A 321 -17.58 -20.95 -5.63
CA GLU A 321 -17.04 -20.62 -4.31
C GLU A 321 -17.12 -19.12 -4.02
N ILE A 322 -16.86 -18.29 -5.02
CA ILE A 322 -16.85 -16.83 -4.91
C ILE A 322 -17.65 -16.24 -6.09
N MET A 323 -18.75 -15.57 -5.78
CA MET A 323 -19.54 -14.76 -6.72
C MET A 323 -19.12 -13.30 -6.60
N ILE A 324 -18.59 -12.71 -7.67
CA ILE A 324 -18.14 -11.30 -7.69
C ILE A 324 -19.20 -10.47 -8.43
N CYS A 325 -19.72 -9.43 -7.78
CA CYS A 325 -20.78 -8.61 -8.33
C CYS A 325 -20.58 -7.11 -8.07
N ASP A 326 -21.23 -6.28 -8.88
CA ASP A 326 -21.44 -4.87 -8.56
C ASP A 326 -22.67 -4.68 -7.67
N VAL A 327 -22.81 -3.47 -7.12
CA VAL A 327 -23.92 -3.13 -6.22
C VAL A 327 -25.28 -3.41 -6.88
N GLY A 328 -25.52 -3.01 -8.13
CA GLY A 328 -26.84 -3.21 -8.75
C GLY A 328 -27.18 -4.64 -9.11
N SER A 329 -26.17 -5.50 -9.27
CA SER A 329 -26.36 -6.93 -9.57
C SER A 329 -26.50 -7.80 -8.31
N TYR A 330 -26.41 -7.21 -7.10
CA TYR A 330 -26.36 -7.96 -5.84
C TYR A 330 -27.55 -8.90 -5.65
N LEU A 331 -28.79 -8.43 -5.77
CA LEU A 331 -29.98 -9.28 -5.56
C LEU A 331 -30.04 -10.43 -6.57
N THR A 332 -29.68 -10.18 -7.83
CA THR A 332 -29.59 -11.21 -8.87
C THR A 332 -28.55 -12.27 -8.51
N ALA A 333 -27.35 -11.84 -8.08
CA ALA A 333 -26.27 -12.71 -7.64
C ALA A 333 -26.66 -13.52 -6.39
N MET A 334 -27.35 -12.88 -5.43
CA MET A 334 -27.84 -13.50 -4.21
C MET A 334 -28.85 -14.60 -4.50
N HIS A 335 -29.88 -14.33 -5.33
CA HIS A 335 -30.86 -15.33 -5.70
C HIS A 335 -30.25 -16.50 -6.46
N TYR A 336 -29.28 -16.22 -7.34
CA TYR A 336 -28.53 -17.29 -8.02
C TYR A 336 -27.78 -18.18 -7.03
N MET A 337 -27.04 -17.60 -6.07
CA MET A 337 -26.29 -18.38 -5.09
C MET A 337 -27.20 -19.19 -4.15
N LEU A 338 -28.35 -18.64 -3.76
CA LEU A 338 -29.36 -19.29 -2.93
C LEU A 338 -30.05 -20.47 -3.63
N ALA A 339 -30.10 -20.48 -4.97
CA ALA A 339 -30.68 -21.61 -5.71
C ALA A 339 -29.87 -22.92 -5.54
N PHE A 340 -28.59 -22.82 -5.15
CA PHE A 340 -27.68 -23.96 -5.03
C PHE A 340 -27.07 -24.13 -3.63
N ASN A 341 -27.30 -23.19 -2.70
CA ASN A 341 -26.66 -23.20 -1.39
C ASN A 341 -27.60 -22.66 -0.29
N GLU A 342 -27.47 -23.22 0.91
CA GLU A 342 -28.14 -22.70 2.11
C GLU A 342 -27.67 -21.30 2.49
N ALA A 343 -28.60 -20.42 2.88
CA ALA A 343 -28.30 -19.02 3.22
C ALA A 343 -27.26 -18.89 4.35
N SER A 344 -27.31 -19.78 5.35
CA SER A 344 -26.37 -19.82 6.48
C SER A 344 -24.93 -20.18 6.08
N ASN A 345 -24.72 -20.73 4.89
CA ASN A 345 -23.41 -21.05 4.32
C ASN A 345 -22.87 -19.96 3.39
N ILE A 346 -23.64 -18.90 3.12
CA ILE A 346 -23.24 -17.79 2.28
C ILE A 346 -22.81 -16.62 3.16
N ILE A 347 -21.71 -15.97 2.79
CA ILE A 347 -21.25 -14.70 3.36
C ILE A 347 -21.34 -13.63 2.27
N THR A 348 -22.09 -12.57 2.53
CA THR A 348 -22.00 -11.34 1.73
C THR A 348 -20.84 -10.51 2.26
N TYR A 349 -19.82 -10.31 1.45
CA TYR A 349 -18.68 -9.45 1.73
C TYR A 349 -18.80 -8.19 0.88
N TRP A 350 -19.22 -7.08 1.48
CA TRP A 350 -19.34 -5.80 0.81
C TRP A 350 -18.08 -4.97 1.05
N ASP A 351 -17.30 -4.78 -0.02
CA ASP A 351 -16.08 -3.95 0.02
C ASP A 351 -16.39 -2.50 -0.32
N GLU A 352 -15.90 -1.60 0.54
CA GLU A 352 -16.07 -0.15 0.50
C GLU A 352 -17.55 0.31 0.44
N PRO A 353 -18.43 -0.12 1.37
CA PRO A 353 -19.85 0.27 1.38
C PRO A 353 -20.10 1.76 1.65
N THR A 354 -19.09 2.51 2.09
CA THR A 354 -19.17 3.96 2.34
C THR A 354 -18.97 4.79 1.06
N ILE A 355 -18.57 4.19 -0.06
CA ILE A 355 -18.43 4.94 -1.32
C ILE A 355 -19.79 5.50 -1.70
N THR A 356 -19.81 6.80 -2.03
CA THR A 356 -21.00 7.62 -2.31
C THR A 356 -21.85 8.00 -1.11
N MET A 357 -21.52 7.55 0.10
CA MET A 357 -22.20 7.95 1.33
C MET A 357 -21.79 9.35 1.81
N ASP A 358 -20.77 9.94 1.21
CA ASP A 358 -20.36 11.33 1.43
C ASP A 358 -21.27 12.35 0.72
N TYR A 359 -22.09 11.91 -0.23
CA TYR A 359 -23.06 12.74 -0.94
C TYR A 359 -24.40 12.73 -0.23
N GLU A 360 -25.09 13.88 -0.17
CA GLU A 360 -26.47 13.93 0.35
C GLU A 360 -27.43 13.08 -0.51
N ASN A 361 -27.24 13.06 -1.83
CA ASN A 361 -28.04 12.27 -2.77
C ASN A 361 -27.14 11.68 -3.86
N HIS A 362 -27.33 10.41 -4.21
CA HIS A 362 -26.61 9.75 -5.29
C HIS A 362 -27.48 8.65 -5.95
N PRO A 363 -27.39 8.41 -7.28
CA PRO A 363 -28.19 7.40 -7.97
C PRO A 363 -28.05 5.95 -7.44
N LEU A 364 -26.95 5.65 -6.74
CA LEU A 364 -26.76 4.35 -6.10
C LEU A 364 -27.50 4.19 -4.77
N HIS A 365 -27.92 5.27 -4.13
CA HIS A 365 -28.57 5.22 -2.81
C HIS A 365 -29.84 4.37 -2.84
N ASP A 366 -30.70 4.57 -3.85
CA ASP A 366 -31.92 3.77 -4.04
C ASP A 366 -31.60 2.28 -4.25
N VAL A 367 -30.54 1.99 -4.99
CA VAL A 367 -30.09 0.62 -5.27
C VAL A 367 -29.56 -0.04 -4.00
N ILE A 368 -28.77 0.68 -3.21
CA ILE A 368 -28.23 0.23 -1.93
C ILE A 368 -29.36 -0.08 -0.96
N HIS A 369 -30.33 0.82 -0.82
CA HIS A 369 -31.49 0.61 0.04
C HIS A 369 -32.31 -0.61 -0.41
N LYS A 370 -32.60 -0.72 -1.71
CA LYS A 370 -33.28 -1.89 -2.28
C LYS A 370 -32.54 -3.20 -2.00
N ASN A 371 -31.21 -3.19 -2.11
CA ASN A 371 -30.38 -4.36 -1.81
C ASN A 371 -30.44 -4.77 -0.34
N TRP A 372 -30.42 -3.78 0.57
CA TRP A 372 -30.51 -4.02 2.00
C TRP A 372 -31.85 -4.66 2.37
N VAL A 373 -32.96 -4.03 1.97
CA VAL A 373 -34.33 -4.53 2.20
C VAL A 373 -34.54 -5.91 1.57
N GLY A 374 -34.00 -6.12 0.37
CA GLY A 374 -34.12 -7.39 -0.35
C GLY A 374 -33.16 -8.49 0.11
N ASN A 375 -32.22 -8.20 1.02
CA ASN A 375 -31.19 -9.14 1.44
C ASN A 375 -31.82 -10.35 2.15
N LYS A 376 -31.32 -11.55 1.81
CA LYS A 376 -31.70 -12.83 2.45
C LYS A 376 -30.50 -13.56 3.07
N ILE A 377 -29.32 -12.95 3.02
CA ILE A 377 -28.08 -13.56 3.53
C ILE A 377 -27.83 -13.09 4.96
N PRO A 378 -27.85 -14.01 5.96
CA PRO A 378 -27.73 -13.67 7.37
C PRO A 378 -26.30 -13.39 7.82
N ASN A 379 -25.28 -13.66 6.99
CA ASN A 379 -23.88 -13.37 7.29
C ASN A 379 -23.39 -12.23 6.38
N MET A 380 -23.22 -11.04 6.96
CA MET A 380 -22.81 -9.85 6.24
C MET A 380 -21.51 -9.26 6.81
N VAL A 381 -20.58 -8.89 5.94
CA VAL A 381 -19.34 -8.20 6.28
C VAL A 381 -19.32 -6.87 5.54
N LEU A 382 -19.33 -5.77 6.27
CA LEU A 382 -19.11 -4.42 5.74
C LEU A 382 -17.63 -4.08 5.92
N SER A 383 -16.89 -3.99 4.82
CA SER A 383 -15.43 -3.80 4.82
C SER A 383 -15.06 -2.40 4.33
N CYS A 384 -14.64 -1.51 5.23
CA CYS A 384 -14.08 -0.20 4.86
C CYS A 384 -13.11 0.31 5.94
N ALA A 385 -12.10 1.08 5.53
CA ALA A 385 -11.15 1.66 6.49
C ALA A 385 -11.75 2.77 7.38
N THR A 386 -12.86 3.39 6.96
CA THR A 386 -13.47 4.56 7.63
C THR A 386 -14.94 4.34 7.97
N LEU A 387 -15.31 3.11 8.36
CA LEU A 387 -16.68 2.85 8.82
C LEU A 387 -17.03 3.78 10.00
N PRO A 388 -18.26 4.31 10.06
CA PRO A 388 -18.75 5.02 11.23
C PRO A 388 -18.67 4.18 12.51
N SER A 389 -18.71 4.85 13.66
CA SER A 389 -18.62 4.17 14.95
C SER A 389 -19.84 3.31 15.23
N VAL A 390 -19.71 2.36 16.15
CA VAL A 390 -20.83 1.51 16.59
C VAL A 390 -21.97 2.38 17.14
N ASP A 391 -21.65 3.44 17.88
CA ASP A 391 -22.64 4.37 18.43
C ASP A 391 -23.42 5.12 17.33
N ASP A 392 -22.78 5.38 16.19
CA ASP A 392 -23.41 6.11 15.08
C ASP A 392 -24.35 5.22 14.23
N LEU A 393 -24.21 3.88 14.30
CA LEU A 393 -24.88 2.91 13.41
C LEU A 393 -25.95 2.07 14.10
N GLN A 394 -26.41 2.48 15.28
CA GLN A 394 -27.31 1.66 16.09
C GLN A 394 -28.60 1.27 15.35
N THR A 395 -29.18 2.17 14.56
CA THR A 395 -30.39 1.89 13.76
C THR A 395 -30.17 0.78 12.73
N VAL A 396 -28.99 0.71 12.12
CA VAL A 396 -28.63 -0.34 11.16
C VAL A 396 -28.56 -1.70 11.85
N PHE A 397 -28.06 -1.74 13.09
CA PHE A 397 -27.95 -2.98 13.85
C PHE A 397 -29.31 -3.50 14.31
N ASP A 398 -30.17 -2.59 14.74
CA ASP A 398 -31.52 -2.94 15.19
C ASP A 398 -32.35 -3.49 14.03
N ASP A 399 -32.29 -2.83 12.86
CA ASP A 399 -32.92 -3.33 11.63
C ASP A 399 -32.39 -4.70 11.20
N PHE A 400 -31.06 -4.90 11.22
CA PHE A 400 -30.46 -6.19 10.85
C PHE A 400 -30.88 -7.32 11.80
N ARG A 401 -31.02 -7.03 13.10
CA ARG A 401 -31.47 -8.01 14.12
C ARG A 401 -32.96 -8.32 14.01
N GLU A 402 -33.77 -7.35 13.59
CA GLU A 402 -35.20 -7.58 13.31
C GLU A 402 -35.37 -8.48 12.08
N HIS A 403 -34.52 -8.30 11.07
CA HIS A 403 -34.57 -9.12 9.84
C HIS A 403 -33.96 -10.51 10.00
N PHE A 404 -32.97 -10.67 10.87
CA PHE A 404 -32.31 -11.95 11.15
C PHE A 404 -32.27 -12.27 12.64
N ASP A 405 -33.12 -13.21 13.06
CA ASP A 405 -33.21 -13.67 14.44
C ASP A 405 -31.86 -14.08 15.03
N SER A 406 -31.60 -13.65 16.25
CA SER A 406 -30.36 -13.94 17.00
C SER A 406 -29.08 -13.45 16.33
N ALA A 407 -29.15 -12.45 15.44
CA ALA A 407 -27.96 -11.90 14.79
C ALA A 407 -27.00 -11.21 15.76
N GLU A 408 -25.73 -11.60 15.66
CA GLU A 408 -24.64 -11.03 16.44
C GLU A 408 -23.92 -9.91 15.67
N ILE A 409 -23.61 -8.81 16.35
CA ILE A 409 -22.90 -7.68 15.76
C ILE A 409 -21.45 -7.71 16.24
N TYR A 410 -20.52 -7.70 15.30
CA TYR A 410 -19.09 -7.70 15.57
C TYR A 410 -18.42 -6.46 15.00
N ASN A 411 -17.52 -5.85 15.76
CA ASN A 411 -16.64 -4.79 15.29
C ASN A 411 -15.19 -5.28 15.32
N ILE A 412 -14.54 -5.30 14.16
CA ILE A 412 -13.13 -5.69 14.00
C ILE A 412 -12.36 -4.45 13.55
N THR A 413 -11.53 -3.91 14.44
CA THR A 413 -10.69 -2.75 14.16
C THR A 413 -9.21 -3.10 14.22
N SER A 414 -8.39 -2.55 13.31
CA SER A 414 -6.93 -2.67 13.37
C SER A 414 -6.24 -1.36 12.99
N PHE A 415 -5.06 -1.13 13.55
CA PHE A 415 -4.22 0.05 13.29
C PHE A 415 -2.76 -0.31 12.99
N ASP A 416 -2.51 -1.56 12.59
CA ASP A 416 -1.15 -2.06 12.38
C ASP A 416 -0.40 -1.23 11.32
N CYS A 417 0.76 -0.70 11.69
CA CYS A 417 1.58 0.12 10.82
C CYS A 417 3.06 -0.28 10.93
N LYS A 418 3.67 -0.61 9.78
CA LYS A 418 5.11 -0.90 9.68
C LYS A 418 5.96 0.34 9.41
N LYS A 419 5.31 1.45 9.00
CA LYS A 419 5.94 2.73 8.69
C LYS A 419 5.01 3.88 9.06
N SER A 420 5.60 4.98 9.50
CA SER A 420 4.91 6.23 9.76
C SER A 420 4.72 7.02 8.46
N ILE A 421 3.59 7.71 8.33
CA ILE A 421 3.31 8.59 7.17
C ILE A 421 3.11 10.03 7.69
N PRO A 422 4.17 10.83 7.73
CA PRO A 422 4.13 12.16 8.32
C PRO A 422 3.19 13.11 7.60
N VAL A 423 2.34 13.78 8.39
CA VAL A 423 1.45 14.86 7.95
C VAL A 423 2.19 16.19 8.07
N LEU A 424 2.25 16.94 6.97
CA LEU A 424 2.88 18.25 6.88
C LEU A 424 1.83 19.34 6.72
N ASN A 425 2.00 20.45 7.45
CA ASN A 425 1.24 21.67 7.23
C ASN A 425 1.69 22.43 5.97
N LYS A 426 1.01 23.54 5.67
CA LYS A 426 1.30 24.36 4.48
C LYS A 426 2.69 25.01 4.51
N GLU A 427 3.32 25.12 5.68
CA GLU A 427 4.70 25.59 5.88
C GLU A 427 5.77 24.49 5.84
N GLY A 428 5.38 23.20 5.77
CA GLY A 428 6.30 22.06 5.67
C GLY A 428 6.81 21.50 7.01
N PHE A 429 6.14 21.80 8.12
CA PHE A 429 6.39 21.21 9.43
C PHE A 429 5.56 19.95 9.65
N CYS A 430 6.13 18.95 10.32
CA CYS A 430 5.40 17.75 10.75
C CYS A 430 4.41 18.09 11.87
N ILE A 431 3.14 17.70 11.73
CA ILE A 431 2.08 18.05 12.67
C ILE A 431 1.60 16.82 13.45
N LEU A 432 1.55 16.99 14.77
CA LEU A 432 1.00 16.06 15.76
C LEU A 432 0.14 16.85 16.76
N PRO A 433 -0.72 16.19 17.57
CA PRO A 433 -1.59 16.87 18.53
C PRO A 433 -0.91 17.91 19.42
N HIS A 434 0.32 17.65 19.89
CA HIS A 434 1.06 18.58 20.76
C HIS A 434 1.50 19.89 20.07
N TYR A 435 1.52 19.95 18.74
CA TYR A 435 1.82 21.17 17.98
C TYR A 435 0.57 22.02 17.69
N LEU A 436 -0.63 21.43 17.76
CA LEU A 436 -1.86 22.05 17.30
C LEU A 436 -2.50 23.00 18.33
N TYR A 437 -2.40 22.68 19.61
CA TYR A 437 -3.16 23.37 20.65
C TYR A 437 -2.26 23.92 21.75
N SER A 438 -2.37 25.22 22.01
CA SER A 438 -1.68 25.88 23.13
C SER A 438 -2.37 25.61 24.48
N ASN A 439 -3.62 25.14 24.48
CA ASN A 439 -4.36 24.77 25.68
C ASN A 439 -4.35 23.24 25.89
N TYR A 440 -3.96 22.81 27.09
CA TYR A 440 -3.91 21.39 27.46
C TYR A 440 -5.26 20.67 27.33
N THR A 441 -6.37 21.35 27.63
CA THR A 441 -7.71 20.74 27.54
C THR A 441 -8.03 20.28 26.12
N ASP A 442 -7.58 21.00 25.11
CA ASP A 442 -7.86 20.66 23.72
C ASP A 442 -6.91 19.57 23.20
N VAL A 443 -5.65 19.57 23.67
CA VAL A 443 -4.72 18.44 23.46
C VAL A 443 -5.28 17.16 24.07
N TYR A 444 -5.81 17.22 25.28
CA TYR A 444 -6.39 16.07 25.97
C TYR A 444 -7.57 15.49 25.17
N LYS A 445 -8.49 16.34 24.68
CA LYS A 445 -9.60 15.91 23.82
C LYS A 445 -9.10 15.25 22.53
N ALA A 446 -8.10 15.85 21.87
CA ALA A 446 -7.51 15.31 20.66
C ALA A 446 -6.82 13.95 20.90
N ALA A 447 -6.08 13.82 22.00
CA ALA A 447 -5.46 12.56 22.40
C ALA A 447 -6.50 11.48 22.70
N LYS A 448 -7.59 11.84 23.40
CA LYS A 448 -8.69 10.91 23.70
C LYS A 448 -9.40 10.44 22.43
N TYR A 449 -9.61 11.36 21.47
CA TYR A 449 -10.15 11.02 20.16
C TYR A 449 -9.23 10.07 19.37
N CYS A 450 -7.91 10.24 19.49
CA CYS A 450 -6.93 9.34 18.85
C CYS A 450 -6.88 7.97 19.54
N GLU A 451 -7.12 7.88 20.85
CA GLU A 451 -7.20 6.61 21.59
C GLU A 451 -8.38 5.75 21.10
N THR A 452 -9.53 6.39 20.79
CA THR A 452 -10.69 5.70 20.19
C THR A 452 -10.49 5.43 18.70
N ASN A 453 -9.68 6.24 18.00
CA ASN A 453 -9.44 6.15 16.56
C ASN A 453 -7.96 5.85 16.25
N LYS A 454 -7.44 4.73 16.78
CA LYS A 454 -6.01 4.37 16.67
C LYS A 454 -5.48 4.27 15.24
N THR A 455 -6.34 4.16 14.23
CA THR A 455 -5.94 4.20 12.80
C THR A 455 -5.20 5.48 12.43
N LEU A 456 -5.45 6.59 13.13
CA LEU A 456 -4.75 7.87 12.96
C LEU A 456 -3.26 7.79 13.31
N LEU A 457 -2.88 6.89 14.23
CA LEU A 457 -1.49 6.75 14.68
C LEU A 457 -0.54 6.38 13.55
N ARG A 458 -1.03 5.78 12.47
CA ARG A 458 -0.25 5.54 11.24
C ARG A 458 0.37 6.83 10.69
N TYR A 459 -0.30 7.97 10.88
CA TYR A 459 0.10 9.27 10.32
C TYR A 459 1.00 10.09 11.25
N PHE A 460 1.33 9.58 12.44
CA PHE A 460 2.22 10.26 13.38
C PHE A 460 3.68 9.94 13.04
N ASP A 461 4.47 10.98 12.76
CA ASP A 461 5.92 10.83 12.53
C ASP A 461 6.58 10.36 13.83
N LEU A 462 7.30 9.23 13.75
CA LEU A 462 7.94 8.62 14.90
C LEU A 462 9.04 9.51 15.50
N ARG A 463 9.74 10.33 14.69
CA ARG A 463 10.79 11.22 15.21
C ARG A 463 10.22 12.35 16.04
N GLU A 464 9.08 12.89 15.63
CA GLU A 464 8.39 13.92 16.40
C GLU A 464 7.81 13.36 17.71
N ILE A 465 7.35 12.11 17.70
CA ILE A 465 6.98 11.40 18.94
C ILE A 465 8.19 11.28 19.85
N ILE A 466 9.33 10.78 19.35
CA ILE A 466 10.56 10.60 20.13
C ILE A 466 10.99 11.94 20.74
N HIS A 467 11.08 13.00 19.93
CA HIS A 467 11.45 14.34 20.37
C HIS A 467 10.55 14.83 21.53
N PHE A 468 9.25 14.61 21.43
CA PHE A 468 8.31 14.97 22.49
C PHE A 468 8.53 14.13 23.76
N VAL A 469 8.54 12.80 23.65
CA VAL A 469 8.61 11.93 24.85
C VAL A 469 9.95 12.06 25.57
N GLU A 470 11.05 12.29 24.84
CA GLU A 470 12.37 12.59 25.40
C GLU A 470 12.33 13.85 26.25
N TYR A 471 11.84 14.95 25.67
CA TYR A 471 11.74 16.22 26.39
C TYR A 471 10.89 16.10 27.66
N ILE A 472 9.77 15.39 27.59
CA ILE A 472 8.92 15.15 28.76
C ILE A 472 9.67 14.36 29.84
N ASN A 473 10.33 13.26 29.47
CA ASN A 473 11.01 12.39 30.43
C ASN A 473 12.25 13.03 31.05
N ASP A 474 13.05 13.74 30.25
CA ASP A 474 14.26 14.42 30.72
C ASP A 474 13.95 15.49 31.78
N ASN A 475 12.74 16.06 31.72
CA ASN A 475 12.30 17.09 32.67
C ASN A 475 11.31 16.57 33.73
N GLY A 476 10.89 15.31 33.66
CA GLY A 476 9.97 14.69 34.62
C GLY A 476 8.60 15.38 34.69
N PHE A 477 8.01 15.72 33.55
CA PHE A 477 6.69 16.38 33.49
C PHE A 477 5.48 15.44 33.56
N GLN A 478 5.74 14.14 33.62
CA GLN A 478 4.77 13.05 33.68
C GLN A 478 4.78 12.35 35.05
N GLU A 479 3.71 11.62 35.37
CA GLU A 479 3.67 10.78 36.58
C GLU A 479 4.67 9.61 36.48
N GLU A 480 5.13 9.11 37.62
CA GLU A 480 6.16 8.06 37.69
C GLU A 480 5.77 6.75 36.97
N ALA A 481 4.48 6.42 36.96
CA ALA A 481 3.94 5.28 36.23
C ALA A 481 4.12 5.40 34.70
N TYR A 482 4.18 6.63 34.18
CA TYR A 482 4.37 6.94 32.76
C TYR A 482 5.81 7.35 32.44
N ALA A 483 6.76 7.20 33.37
CA ALA A 483 8.18 7.29 33.03
C ALA A 483 8.58 6.14 32.08
N MET A 484 9.47 6.42 31.11
CA MET A 484 9.85 5.47 30.05
C MET A 484 10.25 4.09 30.60
N ASP A 485 11.13 4.04 31.60
CA ASP A 485 11.63 2.77 32.15
C ASP A 485 10.51 1.96 32.85
N SER A 486 9.55 2.65 33.46
CA SER A 486 8.39 2.04 34.13
C SER A 486 7.38 1.51 33.11
N TYR A 487 7.05 2.29 32.07
CA TYR A 487 6.03 1.94 31.08
C TYR A 487 6.39 0.70 30.25
N PHE A 488 7.68 0.52 29.93
CA PHE A 488 8.17 -0.60 29.13
C PHE A 488 8.70 -1.77 29.98
N ASP A 489 8.39 -1.83 31.28
CA ASP A 489 8.77 -2.93 32.19
C ASP A 489 10.27 -3.33 32.12
N LYS A 490 11.17 -2.39 31.82
CA LYS A 490 12.61 -2.69 31.58
C LYS A 490 12.90 -3.68 30.44
N LYS A 491 11.95 -3.90 29.52
CA LYS A 491 12.08 -4.83 28.38
C LYS A 491 12.25 -4.11 27.06
N ILE A 492 13.44 -4.24 26.46
CA ILE A 492 13.76 -3.69 25.13
C ILE A 492 12.83 -4.27 24.04
N THR A 493 12.41 -5.53 24.19
CA THR A 493 11.57 -6.24 23.22
C THR A 493 10.16 -5.68 23.07
N ASP A 494 9.68 -4.91 24.07
CA ASP A 494 8.36 -4.28 24.08
C ASP A 494 8.37 -2.90 23.40
N VAL A 495 9.55 -2.31 23.18
CA VAL A 495 9.71 -1.05 22.43
C VAL A 495 9.47 -1.32 20.95
N THR A 496 8.22 -1.16 20.53
CA THR A 496 7.78 -1.31 19.13
C THR A 496 7.17 -0.01 18.63
N MET A 497 7.02 0.15 17.31
CA MET A 497 6.42 1.36 16.73
C MET A 497 5.01 1.64 17.27
N ASN A 498 4.16 0.61 17.37
CA ASN A 498 2.80 0.77 17.89
C ASN A 498 2.81 1.13 19.38
N ARG A 499 3.62 0.46 20.21
CA ARG A 499 3.68 0.78 21.64
C ARG A 499 4.28 2.16 21.92
N LEU A 500 5.22 2.64 21.11
CA LEU A 500 5.73 4.02 21.22
C LEU A 500 4.66 5.06 20.89
N LYS A 501 3.81 4.78 19.90
CA LYS A 501 2.67 5.65 19.53
C LYS A 501 1.58 5.64 20.59
N GLU A 502 1.32 4.48 21.21
CA GLU A 502 0.41 4.37 22.37
C GLU A 502 0.99 5.10 23.58
N TYR A 503 2.27 4.90 23.90
CA TYR A 503 2.96 5.62 24.96
C TYR A 503 2.88 7.14 24.80
N TYR A 504 3.05 7.64 23.57
CA TYR A 504 2.86 9.06 23.28
C TYR A 504 1.47 9.58 23.63
N LEU A 505 0.41 8.83 23.30
CA LEU A 505 -0.96 9.21 23.69
C LEU A 505 -1.13 9.16 25.21
N ASP A 506 -0.63 8.12 25.86
CA ASP A 506 -0.72 7.94 27.31
C ASP A 506 -0.02 9.09 28.04
N VAL A 507 1.18 9.49 27.58
CA VAL A 507 1.89 10.65 28.12
C VAL A 507 1.02 11.90 27.97
N LEU A 508 0.49 12.20 26.78
CA LEU A 508 -0.37 13.38 26.58
C LEU A 508 -1.58 13.42 27.52
N LEU A 509 -2.18 12.26 27.81
CA LEU A 509 -3.36 12.14 28.68
C LEU A 509 -3.03 12.30 30.17
N HIS A 510 -1.77 12.14 30.58
CA HIS A 510 -1.34 12.13 31.99
C HIS A 510 -0.19 13.12 32.27
N LEU A 511 -0.24 14.30 31.62
CA LEU A 511 0.68 15.41 31.91
C LEU A 511 0.13 16.32 33.01
N ASP A 512 1.05 16.95 33.75
CA ASP A 512 0.72 18.11 34.56
C ASP A 512 0.34 19.31 33.65
N GLY A 513 -0.95 19.55 33.51
CA GLY A 513 -1.49 20.64 32.68
C GLY A 513 -0.95 22.03 33.05
N SER A 514 -0.43 22.23 34.27
CA SER A 514 0.21 23.50 34.66
C SER A 514 1.55 23.74 33.94
N LYS A 515 2.22 22.68 33.49
CA LYS A 515 3.49 22.74 32.75
C LYS A 515 3.30 22.90 31.24
N TRP A 516 2.08 22.69 30.74
CA TRP A 516 1.80 22.69 29.30
C TRP A 516 2.27 23.95 28.55
N PRO A 517 2.09 25.19 29.06
CA PRO A 517 2.56 26.38 28.33
C PRO A 517 4.08 26.36 28.06
N MET A 518 4.87 25.87 29.02
CA MET A 518 6.32 25.72 28.87
C MET A 518 6.65 24.65 27.83
N ILE A 519 5.98 23.50 27.90
CA ILE A 519 6.15 22.39 26.97
C ILE A 519 5.82 22.83 25.55
N TYR A 520 4.64 23.42 25.36
CA TYR A 520 4.17 23.89 24.06
C TYR A 520 5.14 24.90 23.43
N GLN A 521 5.61 25.88 24.21
CA GLN A 521 6.56 26.87 23.73
C GLN A 521 7.89 26.24 23.31
N TYR A 522 8.41 25.30 24.10
CA TYR A 522 9.61 24.55 23.74
C TYR A 522 9.43 23.79 22.42
N MET A 523 8.36 23.00 22.31
CA MET A 523 8.08 22.18 21.13
C MET A 523 7.96 23.02 19.86
N ILE A 524 7.18 24.11 19.89
CA ILE A 524 7.04 25.01 18.72
C ILE A 524 8.36 25.67 18.34
N SER A 525 9.16 26.11 19.32
CA SER A 525 10.44 26.79 19.06
C SER A 525 11.54 25.88 18.49
N THR A 526 11.47 24.58 18.78
CA THR A 526 12.46 23.58 18.38
C THR A 526 12.02 22.76 17.17
N GLN A 527 10.77 22.89 16.74
CA GLN A 527 10.22 22.25 15.55
C GLN A 527 11.01 22.65 14.29
N LYS A 528 11.35 21.66 13.47
CA LYS A 528 12.09 21.87 12.22
C LYS A 528 11.23 21.50 11.03
N ARG A 529 11.41 22.22 9.92
CA ARG A 529 10.82 21.82 8.64
C ARG A 529 11.46 20.54 8.16
N LYS A 530 10.65 19.63 7.61
CA LYS A 530 11.11 18.29 7.22
C LYS A 530 12.16 18.30 6.11
N TYR A 531 12.05 19.23 5.17
CA TYR A 531 12.89 19.28 3.96
C TYR A 531 13.81 20.52 3.92
N GLU A 532 13.92 21.27 5.00
CA GLU A 532 14.78 22.46 5.04
C GLU A 532 16.23 22.06 5.28
N THR A 533 17.14 22.52 4.42
CA THR A 533 18.58 22.38 4.62
C THR A 533 19.06 23.50 5.55
N SER A 534 19.60 23.13 6.72
CA SER A 534 20.10 24.09 7.72
C SER A 534 21.13 25.04 7.12
N ASN A 535 20.78 26.32 7.01
CA ASN A 535 21.68 27.42 6.62
C ASN A 535 22.70 27.67 7.72
N ILE A 536 23.79 26.89 7.74
CA ILE A 536 24.99 27.30 8.44
C ILE A 536 25.66 28.33 7.54
N THR A 537 25.39 29.61 7.79
CA THR A 537 26.16 30.73 7.27
C THR A 537 27.61 30.52 7.68
N LYS A 538 28.48 30.15 6.73
CA LYS A 538 29.92 30.30 6.91
C LYS A 538 30.18 31.80 7.12
N THR A 539 30.50 32.19 8.34
CA THR A 539 31.06 33.51 8.62
C THR A 539 32.39 33.63 7.89
N ASN A 540 32.38 34.35 6.76
CA ASN A 540 33.43 35.27 6.29
C ASN A 540 33.31 35.45 4.78
N GLY A 541 32.82 36.63 4.37
CA GLY A 541 32.78 37.06 2.98
C GLY A 541 31.68 38.10 2.79
N VAL A 542 32.06 39.37 2.69
CA VAL A 542 31.17 40.50 2.44
C VAL A 542 30.39 40.23 1.14
N ALA A 543 29.10 39.94 1.27
CA ALA A 543 28.19 39.76 0.14
C ALA A 543 27.34 41.01 -0.05
N VAL A 544 27.36 41.50 -1.29
CA VAL A 544 26.54 42.60 -1.80
C VAL A 544 25.06 42.26 -1.64
N PRO A 545 24.18 43.19 -1.21
CA PRO A 545 22.78 42.89 -1.00
C PRO A 545 22.07 42.72 -2.34
N GLU A 546 21.62 41.49 -2.64
CA GLU A 546 20.60 41.28 -3.67
C GLU A 546 19.30 41.95 -3.23
N LYS A 547 18.77 42.82 -4.11
CA LYS A 547 17.53 43.55 -3.93
C LYS A 547 16.38 42.55 -3.75
N ALA A 548 15.88 42.44 -2.51
CA ALA A 548 14.60 41.83 -2.21
C ALA A 548 13.47 42.67 -2.83
N GLY A 549 12.91 42.17 -3.94
CA GLY A 549 11.59 42.58 -4.40
C GLY A 549 10.55 42.04 -3.40
N ALA A 550 9.83 42.95 -2.75
CA ALA A 550 8.67 42.63 -1.94
C ALA A 550 7.58 41.97 -2.82
N GLY A 551 7.47 40.65 -2.76
CA GLY A 551 6.44 39.90 -3.47
C GLY A 551 6.24 38.54 -2.80
N ALA A 552 5.12 38.43 -2.07
CA ALA A 552 4.49 37.22 -1.53
C ALA A 552 5.41 36.18 -0.86
N SER A 553 5.19 35.94 0.44
CA SER A 553 5.61 34.72 1.14
C SER A 553 5.27 33.49 0.30
N ALA A 554 6.26 32.96 -0.43
CA ALA A 554 6.09 31.79 -1.26
C ALA A 554 5.96 30.59 -0.33
N SER A 555 4.77 30.01 -0.25
CA SER A 555 4.51 28.80 0.54
C SER A 555 5.57 27.74 0.23
N ALA A 556 6.25 27.24 1.25
CA ALA A 556 7.27 26.20 1.09
C ALA A 556 6.64 24.90 0.53
N GLY A 557 7.38 24.16 -0.29
CA GLY A 557 7.02 22.78 -0.66
C GLY A 557 5.95 22.60 -1.75
N ILE A 558 5.65 23.61 -2.59
CA ILE A 558 4.64 23.51 -3.67
C ILE A 558 5.21 23.61 -5.10
N LEU A 559 6.44 24.10 -5.26
CA LEU A 559 7.07 24.26 -6.58
C LEU A 559 7.68 22.92 -7.04
N LEU A 560 6.80 21.93 -7.24
CA LEU A 560 7.15 20.52 -7.46
C LEU A 560 7.80 20.25 -8.82
N THR A 561 7.68 21.16 -9.79
CA THR A 561 8.39 21.07 -11.07
C THR A 561 9.76 21.76 -11.06
N THR A 562 10.13 22.41 -9.94
CA THR A 562 11.42 23.11 -9.77
C THR A 562 11.99 22.85 -8.38
N LYS A 563 12.08 23.88 -7.51
CA LYS A 563 12.87 23.85 -6.28
C LYS A 563 12.43 22.81 -5.25
N ASP A 564 11.17 22.40 -5.26
CA ASP A 564 10.63 21.46 -4.28
C ASP A 564 10.55 20.02 -4.82
N ALA A 565 10.94 19.78 -6.08
CA ALA A 565 10.85 18.47 -6.74
C ALA A 565 11.61 17.37 -5.99
N TYR A 566 12.82 17.69 -5.49
CA TYR A 566 13.71 16.75 -4.80
C TYR A 566 13.08 16.12 -3.55
N SER A 567 12.08 16.79 -2.98
CA SER A 567 11.35 16.32 -1.80
C SER A 567 10.38 15.17 -2.09
N LEU A 568 10.17 14.83 -3.38
CA LEU A 568 9.34 13.72 -3.84
C LEU A 568 10.25 12.53 -4.20
N THR A 569 10.37 11.58 -3.28
CA THR A 569 11.16 10.36 -3.41
C THR A 569 10.26 9.17 -3.74
N ASP A 570 10.86 8.12 -4.32
CA ASP A 570 10.27 6.79 -4.57
C ASP A 570 9.04 6.71 -5.52
N GLY A 571 8.16 7.72 -5.55
CA GLY A 571 7.05 7.96 -6.48
C GLY A 571 6.01 6.83 -6.65
N PRO A 572 4.89 7.09 -7.36
CA PRO A 572 4.42 8.38 -7.85
C PRO A 572 3.79 9.24 -6.73
N THR A 573 3.56 10.53 -7.02
CA THR A 573 2.88 11.48 -6.11
C THR A 573 1.45 11.74 -6.56
N ILE A 574 0.49 11.87 -5.64
CA ILE A 574 -0.88 12.32 -5.95
C ILE A 574 -1.13 13.75 -5.46
N PHE A 575 -1.82 14.56 -6.26
CA PHE A 575 -2.30 15.89 -5.89
C PHE A 575 -3.82 15.94 -6.05
N LEU A 576 -4.54 16.05 -4.93
CA LEU A 576 -5.99 16.18 -4.92
C LEU A 576 -6.38 17.66 -4.96
N ALA A 577 -7.25 18.03 -5.90
CA ALA A 577 -7.78 19.38 -6.06
C ALA A 577 -9.21 19.33 -6.61
N GLU A 578 -10.02 20.35 -6.36
CA GLU A 578 -11.32 20.50 -7.06
C GLU A 578 -11.06 20.94 -8.50
N ASP A 579 -10.18 21.92 -8.69
CA ASP A 579 -9.82 22.45 -10.02
C ASP A 579 -8.50 21.85 -10.53
N VAL A 580 -8.59 20.62 -11.06
CA VAL A 580 -7.46 19.86 -11.62
C VAL A 580 -6.75 20.67 -12.73
N SER A 581 -7.50 21.34 -13.60
CA SER A 581 -6.98 22.10 -14.75
C SER A 581 -6.13 23.30 -14.34
N LYS A 582 -6.54 24.02 -13.28
CA LYS A 582 -5.75 25.12 -12.72
C LYS A 582 -4.42 24.65 -12.15
N ILE A 583 -4.40 23.51 -11.46
CA ILE A 583 -3.15 22.94 -10.93
C ILE A 583 -2.22 22.47 -12.07
N GLY A 584 -2.77 21.85 -13.12
CA GLY A 584 -2.01 21.49 -14.31
C GLY A 584 -1.37 22.71 -14.98
N THR A 585 -2.14 23.78 -15.19
CA THR A 585 -1.64 25.04 -15.76
C THR A 585 -0.56 25.67 -14.89
N PHE A 586 -0.76 25.66 -13.57
CA PHE A 586 0.23 26.14 -12.60
C PHE A 586 1.56 25.41 -12.76
N TYR A 587 1.56 24.08 -12.85
CA TYR A 587 2.81 23.33 -12.98
C TYR A 587 3.53 23.55 -14.31
N ILE A 588 2.82 23.75 -15.42
CA ILE A 588 3.45 24.16 -16.70
C ILE A 588 4.18 25.49 -16.53
N GLN A 589 3.53 26.47 -15.90
CA GLN A 589 4.13 27.79 -15.66
C GLN A 589 5.34 27.71 -14.73
N GLN A 590 5.24 26.91 -13.66
CA GLN A 590 6.31 26.77 -12.68
C GLN A 590 7.51 25.98 -13.19
N SER A 591 7.36 25.13 -14.21
CA SER A 591 8.48 24.39 -14.82
C SER A 591 9.54 25.32 -15.44
N ASN A 592 9.25 26.61 -15.60
CA ASN A 592 10.17 27.64 -16.09
C ASN A 592 10.88 27.22 -17.40
N ILE A 593 10.13 26.57 -18.30
CA ILE A 593 10.62 26.18 -19.62
C ILE A 593 10.86 27.46 -20.42
N ALA A 594 12.07 27.62 -20.97
CA ALA A 594 12.41 28.80 -21.76
C ALA A 594 11.36 29.03 -22.87
N PRO A 595 10.84 30.25 -23.06
CA PRO A 595 9.76 30.53 -24.01
C PRO A 595 10.05 30.03 -25.44
N THR A 596 11.31 30.14 -25.89
CA THR A 596 11.77 29.65 -27.20
C THR A 596 11.66 28.13 -27.33
N VAL A 597 12.03 27.39 -26.28
CA VAL A 597 11.91 25.93 -26.23
C VAL A 597 10.44 25.52 -26.20
N PHE A 598 9.62 26.19 -25.37
CA PHE A 598 8.19 25.94 -25.28
C PHE A 598 7.48 26.18 -26.62
N GLN A 599 7.78 27.29 -27.30
CA GLN A 599 7.25 27.58 -28.64
C GLN A 599 7.65 26.53 -29.68
N SER A 600 8.90 26.06 -29.65
CA SER A 600 9.37 24.98 -30.53
C SER A 600 8.61 23.67 -30.30
N ILE A 601 8.37 23.30 -29.05
CA ILE A 601 7.59 22.11 -28.68
C ILE A 601 6.15 22.26 -29.19
N MET A 602 5.50 23.39 -28.90
CA MET A 602 4.12 23.67 -29.32
C MET A 602 3.97 23.66 -30.85
N SER A 603 4.96 24.20 -31.58
CA SER A 603 4.98 24.15 -33.05
C SER A 603 5.07 22.71 -33.58
N LYS A 604 5.89 21.85 -32.97
CA LYS A 604 5.97 20.42 -33.31
C LYS A 604 4.66 19.68 -33.00
N ILE A 605 4.06 19.93 -31.83
CA ILE A 605 2.76 19.34 -31.45
C ILE A 605 1.67 19.76 -32.44
N THR A 606 1.63 21.04 -32.82
CA THR A 606 0.66 21.56 -33.79
C THR A 606 0.83 20.90 -35.16
N THR A 607 2.08 20.77 -35.63
CA THR A 607 2.39 20.05 -36.88
C THR A 607 1.89 18.60 -36.82
N ASN A 608 2.17 17.89 -35.71
CA ASN A 608 1.72 16.52 -35.51
C ASN A 608 0.18 16.43 -35.48
N SER A 609 -0.51 17.40 -34.87
CA SER A 609 -1.97 17.44 -34.80
C SER A 609 -2.62 17.56 -36.18
N ILE A 610 -2.02 18.36 -37.09
CA ILE A 610 -2.46 18.44 -38.50
C ILE A 610 -2.28 17.09 -39.21
N LEU A 611 -1.18 16.38 -38.97
CA LEU A 611 -0.95 15.06 -39.56
C LEU A 611 -1.96 14.02 -39.03
N ILE A 612 -2.29 14.08 -37.74
CA ILE A 612 -3.27 13.18 -37.10
C ILE A 612 -4.66 13.40 -37.68
N GLN A 613 -5.09 14.65 -37.84
CA GLN A 613 -6.39 14.95 -38.44
C GLN A 613 -6.51 14.40 -39.86
N LYS A 614 -5.43 14.46 -40.66
CA LYS A 614 -5.37 13.81 -41.98
C LYS A 614 -5.44 12.28 -41.90
N ILE A 615 -4.78 11.67 -40.91
CA ILE A 615 -4.86 10.22 -40.68
C ILE A 615 -6.29 9.82 -40.35
N GLU A 616 -6.98 10.54 -39.48
CA GLU A 616 -8.37 10.25 -39.13
C GLU A 616 -9.33 10.41 -40.30
N ASP A 617 -9.14 11.43 -41.14
CA ASP A 617 -9.95 11.63 -42.34
C ASP A 617 -9.75 10.45 -43.32
N LEU A 618 -8.51 9.97 -43.49
CA LEU A 618 -8.21 8.77 -44.29
C LEU A 618 -8.79 7.49 -43.67
N GLU A 619 -8.71 7.33 -42.34
CA GLU A 619 -9.31 6.19 -41.63
C GLU A 619 -10.85 6.20 -41.77
N ARG A 620 -11.50 7.36 -41.62
CA ARG A 620 -12.94 7.52 -41.88
C ARG A 620 -13.31 7.20 -43.32
N ASN A 621 -12.48 7.60 -44.29
CA ASN A 621 -12.70 7.28 -45.71
C ASN A 621 -12.58 5.77 -45.98
N ILE A 622 -11.61 5.08 -45.38
CA ILE A 622 -11.49 3.62 -45.45
C ILE A 622 -12.76 2.97 -44.85
N THR A 623 -13.14 3.36 -43.62
CA THR A 623 -14.32 2.79 -42.97
C THR A 623 -15.59 3.00 -43.80
N ALA A 624 -15.82 4.22 -44.30
CA ALA A 624 -16.99 4.57 -45.10
C ALA A 624 -17.06 3.80 -46.43
N LYS A 625 -15.91 3.49 -47.04
CA LYS A 625 -15.85 2.77 -48.31
C LYS A 625 -16.00 1.27 -48.15
N GLU A 626 -15.39 0.70 -47.12
CA GLU A 626 -15.51 -0.73 -46.81
C GLU A 626 -16.90 -1.09 -46.25
N THR A 627 -17.63 -0.14 -45.62
CA THR A 627 -19.03 -0.34 -45.18
C THR A 627 -20.10 -0.06 -46.24
N LYS A 628 -19.85 0.83 -47.21
CA LYS A 628 -20.82 1.13 -48.29
C LYS A 628 -20.94 0.04 -49.36
N THR A 629 -20.10 -1.00 -49.33
CA THR A 629 -20.16 -2.12 -50.30
C THR A 629 -21.13 -3.23 -49.87
N SER A 630 -22.01 -2.98 -48.89
CA SER A 630 -22.92 -3.98 -48.30
C SER A 630 -24.41 -3.67 -48.50
N GLY A 631 -24.78 -2.75 -49.41
CA GLY A 631 -26.16 -2.43 -49.72
C GLY A 631 -26.38 -2.28 -51.23
N ASP A 632 -27.31 -3.08 -51.74
CA ASP A 632 -27.90 -3.09 -53.09
C ASP A 632 -27.01 -3.50 -54.27
N ASP A 633 -26.86 -4.82 -54.47
CA ASP A 633 -27.39 -5.47 -55.68
C ASP A 633 -27.25 -7.01 -55.63
N LYS A 634 -28.31 -7.72 -56.02
CA LYS A 634 -28.37 -9.18 -56.11
C LYS A 634 -27.54 -9.69 -57.29
N THR A 635 -26.30 -10.08 -57.04
CA THR A 635 -25.64 -11.18 -57.77
C THR A 635 -24.53 -11.76 -56.91
N GLU A 636 -24.73 -13.01 -56.47
CA GLU A 636 -23.73 -13.82 -55.79
C GLU A 636 -22.57 -14.16 -56.75
N SER A 637 -21.44 -13.48 -56.59
CA SER A 637 -20.14 -14.04 -56.98
C SER A 637 -19.05 -13.55 -56.03
N ALA A 638 -18.52 -14.48 -55.23
CA ALA A 638 -17.28 -14.38 -54.46
C ALA A 638 -17.16 -13.16 -53.51
N ALA A 639 -17.87 -13.23 -52.39
CA ALA A 639 -17.46 -12.50 -51.19
C ALA A 639 -15.98 -12.81 -50.90
N ARG A 640 -15.15 -11.77 -50.87
CA ARG A 640 -13.71 -11.85 -50.67
C ARG A 640 -13.36 -12.46 -49.31
N GLU A 641 -13.05 -13.74 -49.32
CA GLU A 641 -12.57 -14.55 -48.20
C GLU A 641 -11.10 -14.27 -47.81
N SER A 642 -10.52 -13.12 -48.18
CA SER A 642 -9.06 -12.87 -48.02
C SER A 642 -8.67 -11.80 -47.02
N GLY A 643 -9.59 -11.08 -46.38
CA GLY A 643 -9.25 -9.99 -45.47
C GLY A 643 -8.40 -8.87 -46.09
N ARG A 644 -8.29 -8.81 -47.43
CA ARG A 644 -7.54 -7.79 -48.18
C ARG A 644 -8.42 -6.58 -48.45
N LEU A 645 -7.97 -5.42 -47.98
CA LEU A 645 -8.53 -4.09 -48.28
C LEU A 645 -8.65 -3.88 -49.79
N CYS A 646 -9.63 -3.07 -50.24
CA CYS A 646 -9.69 -2.71 -51.66
C CYS A 646 -8.44 -1.91 -52.09
N MET A 647 -8.12 -1.89 -53.38
CA MET A 647 -6.87 -1.30 -53.89
C MET A 647 -6.69 0.18 -53.50
N GLU A 648 -7.79 0.90 -53.32
CA GLU A 648 -7.79 2.31 -52.91
C GLU A 648 -7.69 2.46 -51.38
N SER A 649 -8.39 1.63 -50.61
CA SER A 649 -8.21 1.55 -49.15
C SER A 649 -6.80 1.12 -48.77
N GLN A 650 -6.16 0.26 -49.57
CA GLN A 650 -4.76 -0.12 -49.39
C GLN A 650 -3.82 1.07 -49.64
N LYS A 651 -4.08 1.89 -50.67
CA LYS A 651 -3.33 3.13 -50.91
C LYS A 651 -3.49 4.13 -49.77
N TRP A 652 -4.71 4.31 -49.26
CA TRP A 652 -4.96 5.15 -48.08
C TRP A 652 -4.26 4.59 -46.84
N MET A 653 -4.20 3.28 -46.67
CA MET A 653 -3.47 2.64 -45.57
C MET A 653 -1.95 2.83 -45.69
N ASP A 654 -1.39 2.75 -46.89
CA ASP A 654 0.03 3.04 -47.15
C ASP A 654 0.35 4.52 -46.91
N GLU A 655 -0.58 5.42 -47.26
CA GLU A 655 -0.48 6.86 -46.97
C GLU A 655 -0.58 7.15 -45.46
N ILE A 656 -1.49 6.50 -44.72
CA ILE A 656 -1.54 6.53 -43.26
C ILE A 656 -0.20 6.08 -42.65
N ASN A 657 0.37 4.98 -43.13
CA ASN A 657 1.65 4.47 -42.66
C ASN A 657 2.81 5.45 -42.95
N LYS A 658 2.75 6.19 -44.05
CA LYS A 658 3.71 7.25 -44.38
C LYS A 658 3.54 8.45 -43.43
N LEU A 659 2.31 8.94 -43.25
CA LEU A 659 2.00 10.05 -42.34
C LEU A 659 2.39 9.73 -40.89
N ARG A 660 2.17 8.49 -40.43
CA ARG A 660 2.61 8.03 -39.10
C ARG A 660 4.13 8.09 -38.92
N LYS A 661 4.92 7.88 -39.99
CA LYS A 661 6.39 8.02 -39.95
C LYS A 661 6.85 9.48 -39.97
N GLU A 662 6.04 10.40 -40.47
CA GLU A 662 6.32 11.84 -40.51
C GLU A 662 6.04 12.55 -39.17
N ILE A 663 5.36 11.88 -38.24
CA ILE A 663 5.12 12.38 -36.87
C ILE A 663 6.46 12.62 -36.18
N LYS A 664 6.71 13.87 -35.80
CA LYS A 664 7.96 14.26 -35.15
C LYS A 664 8.00 13.73 -33.73
N SER A 665 9.11 13.10 -33.34
CA SER A 665 9.41 12.82 -31.94
C SER A 665 9.62 14.13 -31.17
N ILE A 666 9.04 14.22 -29.98
CA ILE A 666 9.10 15.39 -29.11
C ILE A 666 9.62 14.90 -27.76
N SER A 667 10.74 15.48 -27.32
CA SER A 667 11.31 15.23 -26.01
C SER A 667 11.68 16.55 -25.34
N LEU A 668 11.64 16.57 -24.01
CA LEU A 668 12.14 17.67 -23.19
C LEU A 668 13.60 17.39 -22.82
N ASP A 669 14.40 18.45 -22.71
CA ASP A 669 15.74 18.36 -22.12
C ASP A 669 15.63 17.90 -20.66
N ALA A 670 16.56 17.07 -20.21
CA ALA A 670 16.61 16.56 -18.84
C ALA A 670 16.54 17.69 -17.80
N MET A 671 17.11 18.88 -18.07
CA MET A 671 17.05 20.01 -17.14
C MET A 671 15.62 20.50 -16.81
N TYR A 672 14.62 20.18 -17.63
CA TYR A 672 13.21 20.50 -17.40
C TYR A 672 12.40 19.32 -16.87
N ILE A 673 12.94 18.10 -16.91
CA ILE A 673 12.28 16.91 -16.39
C ILE A 673 12.57 16.86 -14.88
N PRO A 674 11.54 16.90 -14.02
CA PRO A 674 11.73 16.93 -12.56
C PRO A 674 12.62 15.79 -12.05
N ASN A 675 13.48 16.12 -11.09
CA ASN A 675 14.37 15.20 -10.37
C ASN A 675 15.44 14.49 -11.18
N THR A 676 15.58 14.72 -12.49
CA THR A 676 16.79 14.27 -13.19
C THR A 676 18.03 14.93 -12.58
N ARG A 677 19.21 14.31 -12.74
CA ARG A 677 20.45 14.90 -12.20
C ARG A 677 20.69 16.35 -12.67
N PRO A 678 20.54 16.70 -13.96
CA PRO A 678 20.65 18.09 -14.40
C PRO A 678 19.61 19.03 -13.80
N HIS A 679 18.36 18.55 -13.64
CA HIS A 679 17.29 19.33 -13.00
C HIS A 679 17.60 19.61 -11.52
N GLN A 680 18.05 18.60 -10.77
CA GLN A 680 18.43 18.77 -9.36
C GLN A 680 19.62 19.73 -9.19
N GLN A 681 20.63 19.66 -10.05
CA GLN A 681 21.76 20.60 -10.01
C GLN A 681 21.32 22.07 -10.19
N LEU A 682 20.25 22.30 -10.94
CA LEU A 682 19.71 23.63 -11.19
C LEU A 682 18.78 24.11 -10.07
N TRP A 683 17.94 23.22 -9.54
CA TRP A 683 16.81 23.60 -8.68
C TRP A 683 16.90 23.11 -7.23
N ALA A 684 17.63 22.04 -6.95
CA ALA A 684 17.74 21.50 -5.59
C ALA A 684 18.56 22.45 -4.71
N PRO A 685 18.27 22.52 -3.40
CA PRO A 685 19.06 23.31 -2.46
C PRO A 685 20.55 22.96 -2.57
N ARG A 686 21.40 23.97 -2.80
CA ARG A 686 22.87 23.83 -2.92
C ARG A 686 23.34 22.93 -4.07
N GLY A 687 22.47 22.54 -5.00
CA GLY A 687 22.79 21.59 -6.06
C GLY A 687 23.07 20.17 -5.55
N GLU A 688 22.62 19.83 -4.34
CA GLU A 688 22.77 18.48 -3.77
C GLU A 688 21.88 17.49 -4.53
N ILE A 689 22.45 16.34 -4.91
CA ILE A 689 21.73 15.28 -5.60
C ILE A 689 21.14 14.33 -4.56
N GLN A 690 19.81 14.26 -4.54
CA GLN A 690 19.06 13.27 -3.78
C GLN A 690 18.84 12.04 -4.67
N GLU A 691 19.58 10.95 -4.39
CA GLU A 691 19.54 9.73 -5.22
C GLU A 691 18.18 9.00 -5.16
N GLN A 692 17.40 9.23 -4.11
CA GLN A 692 16.05 8.65 -3.95
C GLN A 692 14.95 9.50 -4.62
N ALA A 693 15.28 10.68 -5.16
CA ALA A 693 14.30 11.56 -5.80
C ALA A 693 13.68 10.86 -7.03
N PHE A 694 12.36 10.85 -7.10
CA PHE A 694 11.66 10.08 -8.12
C PHE A 694 11.67 10.80 -9.46
N VAL A 695 12.09 10.09 -10.52
CA VAL A 695 12.13 10.59 -11.91
C VAL A 695 11.12 9.82 -12.74
N SER A 696 10.23 10.52 -13.44
CA SER A 696 9.29 9.90 -14.37
C SER A 696 9.99 9.23 -15.54
N ASN A 697 9.41 8.16 -16.06
CA ASN A 697 9.92 7.47 -17.25
C ASN A 697 8.78 7.16 -18.22
N ILE A 698 8.47 8.07 -19.14
CA ILE A 698 7.40 7.86 -20.14
C ILE A 698 7.85 6.99 -21.31
N GLY A 699 9.14 7.02 -21.67
CA GLY A 699 9.69 6.26 -22.79
C GLY A 699 9.25 6.77 -24.17
N ASP A 700 10.08 6.52 -25.18
CA ASP A 700 9.90 7.10 -26.52
C ASP A 700 8.64 6.59 -27.23
N ASP A 701 8.35 5.30 -27.10
CA ASP A 701 7.20 4.70 -27.77
C ASP A 701 5.87 5.21 -27.21
N MET A 702 5.75 5.29 -25.88
CA MET A 702 4.56 5.88 -25.26
C MET A 702 4.45 7.37 -25.60
N THR A 703 5.57 8.08 -25.66
CA THR A 703 5.59 9.49 -26.06
C THR A 703 5.02 9.68 -27.46
N LYS A 704 5.38 8.82 -28.42
CA LYS A 704 4.76 8.83 -29.76
C LYS A 704 3.25 8.60 -29.69
N THR A 705 2.82 7.61 -28.90
CA THR A 705 1.39 7.33 -28.70
C THR A 705 0.64 8.53 -28.11
N ILE A 706 1.22 9.19 -27.10
CA ILE A 706 0.65 10.41 -26.49
C ILE A 706 0.55 11.54 -27.52
N MET A 707 1.57 11.71 -28.38
CA MET A 707 1.53 12.73 -29.41
C MET A 707 0.44 12.49 -30.46
N MET A 708 0.10 11.22 -30.72
CA MET A 708 -0.97 10.79 -31.63
C MET A 708 -2.39 11.00 -31.09
N LEU A 709 -2.56 11.29 -29.79
CA LEU A 709 -3.88 11.50 -29.22
C LEU A 709 -4.51 12.83 -29.68
N ASP A 710 -5.81 12.81 -29.95
CA ASP A 710 -6.61 14.03 -30.13
C ASP A 710 -7.04 14.60 -28.77
N ILE A 711 -6.12 15.33 -28.15
CA ILE A 711 -6.30 16.03 -26.88
C ILE A 711 -5.60 17.38 -26.91
N GLU A 712 -6.02 18.29 -26.04
CA GLU A 712 -5.42 19.62 -25.94
C GLU A 712 -3.91 19.54 -25.63
N ASN A 713 -3.14 20.42 -26.27
CA ASN A 713 -1.68 20.38 -26.26
C ASN A 713 -1.07 20.44 -24.85
N HIS A 714 -1.72 21.12 -23.92
CA HIS A 714 -1.22 21.26 -22.55
C HIS A 714 -1.20 19.91 -21.81
N TYR A 715 -2.12 18.98 -22.09
CA TYR A 715 -2.08 17.62 -21.54
C TYR A 715 -0.88 16.83 -22.06
N LYS A 716 -0.55 17.00 -23.35
CA LYS A 716 0.65 16.37 -23.95
C LYS A 716 1.93 16.89 -23.29
N VAL A 717 2.02 18.20 -23.06
CA VAL A 717 3.16 18.82 -22.36
C VAL A 717 3.27 18.34 -20.92
N LEU A 718 2.15 18.25 -20.19
CA LEU A 718 2.15 17.72 -18.82
C LEU A 718 2.63 16.27 -18.76
N LEU A 719 2.14 15.41 -19.66
CA LEU A 719 2.61 14.03 -19.74
C LEU A 719 4.12 13.94 -20.03
N LEU A 720 4.67 14.82 -20.86
CA LEU A 720 6.13 14.90 -21.09
C LEU A 720 6.91 15.28 -19.83
N LEU A 721 6.34 16.09 -18.94
CA LEU A 721 6.88 16.40 -17.61
C LEU A 721 6.69 15.25 -16.60
N GLY A 722 6.04 14.15 -17.01
CA GLY A 722 5.64 13.07 -16.12
C GLY A 722 4.40 13.39 -15.28
N ILE A 723 3.66 14.45 -15.60
CA ILE A 723 2.46 14.86 -14.87
C ILE A 723 1.22 14.38 -15.62
N GLY A 724 0.43 13.55 -14.96
CA GLY A 724 -0.83 13.06 -15.48
C GLY A 724 -2.02 13.74 -14.81
N MET A 725 -3.11 13.98 -15.55
CA MET A 725 -4.33 14.59 -15.02
C MET A 725 -5.52 13.66 -15.21
N PHE A 726 -6.26 13.38 -14.14
CA PHE A 726 -7.55 12.71 -14.22
C PHE A 726 -8.65 13.75 -14.31
N VAL A 727 -9.19 13.93 -15.52
CA VAL A 727 -10.32 14.83 -15.80
C VAL A 727 -11.45 14.02 -16.40
N GLU A 728 -12.67 14.22 -15.89
CA GLU A 728 -13.86 13.55 -16.43
C GLU A 728 -14.16 14.01 -17.86
N ASN A 729 -14.71 13.12 -18.70
CA ASN A 729 -15.16 13.41 -20.07
C ASN A 729 -14.07 13.74 -21.12
N LYS A 730 -12.89 13.14 -21.03
CA LYS A 730 -11.87 13.21 -22.10
C LYS A 730 -11.66 11.86 -22.79
N CYS A 731 -10.95 11.88 -23.93
CA CYS A 731 -10.62 10.74 -24.80
C CYS A 731 -10.34 9.45 -24.01
N VAL A 732 -11.05 8.36 -24.35
CA VAL A 732 -10.89 7.03 -23.68
C VAL A 732 -9.44 6.56 -23.75
N ALA A 733 -8.77 6.76 -24.90
CA ALA A 733 -7.38 6.38 -25.09
C ALA A 733 -6.42 7.15 -24.16
N TYR A 734 -6.67 8.44 -23.87
CA TYR A 734 -5.87 9.19 -22.90
C TYR A 734 -5.99 8.58 -21.51
N MET A 735 -7.21 8.25 -21.09
CA MET A 735 -7.48 7.67 -19.78
C MET A 735 -6.85 6.27 -19.63
N GLU A 736 -6.83 5.47 -20.69
CA GLU A 736 -6.14 4.18 -20.71
C GLU A 736 -4.62 4.32 -20.60
N ILE A 737 -4.00 5.25 -21.34
CA ILE A 737 -2.56 5.54 -21.22
C ILE A 737 -2.24 6.02 -19.80
N MET A 738 -3.06 6.92 -19.26
CA MET A 738 -2.92 7.43 -17.90
C MET A 738 -2.96 6.32 -16.85
N LYS A 739 -3.96 5.43 -16.92
CA LYS A 739 -4.08 4.28 -16.03
C LYS A 739 -2.87 3.37 -16.14
N LYS A 740 -2.45 3.03 -17.36
CA LYS A 740 -1.26 2.20 -17.61
C LYS A 740 0.01 2.83 -17.01
N LEU A 741 0.24 4.12 -17.24
CA LEU A 741 1.40 4.82 -16.68
C LEU A 741 1.35 4.94 -15.15
N ALA A 742 0.16 5.04 -14.57
CA ALA A 742 -0.04 5.01 -13.12
C ALA A 742 0.23 3.61 -12.54
N ASP A 743 -0.26 2.55 -13.19
CA ASP A 743 -0.08 1.14 -12.81
C ASP A 743 1.40 0.75 -12.84
N GLU A 744 2.10 1.18 -13.88
CA GLU A 744 3.54 0.97 -14.04
C GLU A 744 4.41 1.91 -13.17
N GLN A 745 3.79 2.83 -12.39
CA GLN A 745 4.48 3.85 -11.57
C GLN A 745 5.48 4.69 -12.37
N ARG A 746 5.06 5.20 -13.54
CA ARG A 746 5.92 5.94 -14.49
C ARG A 746 5.68 7.45 -14.49
N LEU A 747 4.63 7.91 -13.81
CA LEU A 747 4.27 9.31 -13.65
C LEU A 747 4.93 9.91 -12.41
N PHE A 748 5.47 11.12 -12.54
CA PHE A 748 5.99 11.93 -11.43
C PHE A 748 4.87 12.39 -10.49
N ILE A 749 3.81 12.98 -11.06
CA ILE A 749 2.64 13.48 -10.32
C ILE A 749 1.36 13.06 -11.04
N ILE A 750 0.34 12.68 -10.27
CA ILE A 750 -1.02 12.49 -10.73
C ILE A 750 -1.90 13.54 -10.07
N ILE A 751 -2.52 14.42 -10.86
CA ILE A 751 -3.47 15.42 -10.37
C ILE A 751 -4.88 14.89 -10.62
N ALA A 752 -5.72 14.87 -9.59
CA ALA A 752 -7.06 14.30 -9.68
C ALA A 752 -8.06 14.98 -8.74
N SER A 753 -9.34 14.82 -9.04
CA SER A 753 -10.42 15.17 -8.09
C SER A 753 -10.44 14.20 -6.91
N THR A 754 -11.15 14.56 -5.84
CA THR A 754 -11.25 13.72 -4.64
C THR A 754 -11.88 12.36 -4.92
N ASP A 755 -12.72 12.22 -5.96
CA ASP A 755 -13.35 10.94 -6.32
C ASP A 755 -12.37 9.92 -6.90
N TYR A 756 -11.18 10.34 -7.31
CA TYR A 756 -10.15 9.43 -7.77
C TYR A 756 -9.69 8.45 -6.69
N ILE A 757 -9.87 8.82 -5.41
CA ILE A 757 -9.56 7.93 -4.28
C ILE A 757 -10.55 6.76 -4.18
N TYR A 758 -11.74 6.92 -4.76
CA TYR A 758 -12.74 5.87 -4.86
C TYR A 758 -12.41 4.99 -6.06
N GLY A 759 -12.20 3.71 -5.79
CA GLY A 759 -11.93 2.76 -6.86
C GLY A 759 -10.64 3.07 -7.63
N THR A 760 -9.56 3.35 -6.90
CA THR A 760 -8.23 3.10 -7.43
C THR A 760 -7.41 2.35 -6.39
N ASN A 761 -6.63 1.36 -6.83
CA ASN A 761 -5.70 0.64 -5.96
C ASN A 761 -4.24 1.09 -6.13
N TYR A 762 -4.03 2.23 -6.82
CA TYR A 762 -2.71 2.84 -6.94
C TYR A 762 -2.17 3.21 -5.57
N ALA A 763 -0.92 2.85 -5.33
CA ALA A 763 -0.21 3.19 -4.13
C ALA A 763 0.72 4.38 -4.39
N PHE A 764 0.57 5.42 -3.59
CA PHE A 764 1.34 6.65 -3.70
C PHE A 764 2.40 6.75 -2.61
N CYS A 765 3.54 7.36 -2.93
CA CYS A 765 4.56 7.67 -1.93
C CYS A 765 4.26 9.01 -1.25
N HIS A 766 3.85 10.01 -2.02
CA HIS A 766 3.50 11.32 -1.50
C HIS A 766 2.10 11.74 -1.92
N GLY A 767 1.44 12.53 -1.08
CA GLY A 767 0.14 13.11 -1.41
C GLY A 767 0.03 14.57 -0.99
N PHE A 768 -0.72 15.34 -1.79
CA PHE A 768 -1.07 16.72 -1.52
C PHE A 768 -2.59 16.86 -1.45
N ILE A 769 -3.07 17.52 -0.40
CA ILE A 769 -4.48 17.87 -0.22
C ILE A 769 -4.61 19.36 -0.50
N GLY A 770 -5.23 19.69 -1.63
CA GLY A 770 -5.45 21.06 -2.10
C GLY A 770 -6.29 21.89 -1.12
N LYS A 771 -6.03 23.21 -1.09
CA LYS A 771 -6.76 24.15 -0.22
C LYS A 771 -8.18 24.45 -0.71
N ASP A 772 -8.46 24.10 -1.95
CA ASP A 772 -9.75 24.23 -2.61
C ASP A 772 -10.73 23.12 -2.19
N LEU A 773 -10.25 22.05 -1.55
CA LEU A 773 -11.04 20.91 -1.06
C LEU A 773 -11.86 21.20 0.20
N THR A 774 -12.47 22.38 0.30
CA THR A 774 -13.17 22.86 1.50
C THR A 774 -14.40 22.04 1.89
N ARG A 775 -14.97 21.28 0.94
CA ARG A 775 -16.15 20.41 1.15
C ARG A 775 -15.79 18.95 1.44
N MET A 776 -14.50 18.63 1.51
CA MET A 776 -14.06 17.25 1.75
C MET A 776 -14.40 16.85 3.18
N THR A 777 -15.14 15.75 3.34
CA THR A 777 -15.45 15.19 4.66
C THR A 777 -14.21 14.60 5.32
N GLN A 778 -14.19 14.54 6.66
CA GLN A 778 -13.10 13.95 7.43
C GLN A 778 -12.82 12.50 6.98
N GLN A 779 -13.86 11.71 6.75
CA GLN A 779 -13.79 10.33 6.29
C GLN A 779 -13.16 10.24 4.90
N LYS A 780 -13.60 11.07 3.94
CA LYS A 780 -13.01 11.14 2.60
C LYS A 780 -11.54 11.52 2.68
N THR A 781 -11.16 12.45 3.57
CA THR A 781 -9.76 12.80 3.81
C THR A 781 -8.96 11.60 4.33
N LEU A 782 -9.48 10.87 5.32
CA LEU A 782 -8.81 9.66 5.86
C LEU A 782 -8.67 8.56 4.81
N GLN A 783 -9.67 8.36 3.95
CA GLN A 783 -9.60 7.43 2.83
C GLN A 783 -8.53 7.83 1.81
N ALA A 784 -8.44 9.13 1.49
CA ALA A 784 -7.39 9.67 0.61
C ALA A 784 -6.00 9.43 1.20
N MET A 785 -5.83 9.73 2.48
CA MET A 785 -4.59 9.50 3.22
C MET A 785 -4.19 8.01 3.22
N GLY A 786 -5.17 7.10 3.32
CA GLY A 786 -4.95 5.66 3.27
C GLY A 786 -4.40 5.14 1.93
N ARG A 787 -4.51 5.91 0.83
CA ARG A 787 -3.94 5.56 -0.49
C ARG A 787 -2.42 5.82 -0.53
N ILE A 788 -1.86 6.51 0.46
CA ILE A 788 -0.44 6.87 0.56
C ILE A 788 0.27 5.86 1.49
N GLY A 789 1.50 5.48 1.14
CA GLY A 789 2.34 4.60 1.97
C GLY A 789 1.88 3.14 2.05
N ARG A 790 1.31 2.61 0.95
CA ARG A 790 0.93 1.18 0.81
C ARG A 790 2.07 0.29 0.27
N ASN A 791 3.13 0.90 -0.26
CA ASN A 791 4.23 0.20 -0.94
C ASN A 791 5.33 -0.22 0.06
N ASN A 792 6.50 -0.54 -0.48
CA ASN A 792 7.67 -1.00 0.25
C ASN A 792 7.98 -0.13 1.47
N VAL A 793 8.07 -0.75 2.65
CA VAL A 793 8.42 -0.12 3.94
C VAL A 793 9.73 0.69 3.88
N GLN A 794 10.60 0.42 2.90
CA GLN A 794 11.87 1.13 2.71
C GLN A 794 11.72 2.53 2.08
N GLN A 795 10.58 2.86 1.48
CA GLN A 795 10.33 4.13 0.77
C GLN A 795 9.84 5.22 1.70
N ASP A 796 10.15 6.48 1.42
CA ASP A 796 9.71 7.60 2.24
C ASP A 796 8.33 8.14 1.82
N TYR A 797 7.52 8.45 2.83
CA TYR A 797 6.13 8.86 2.64
C TYR A 797 5.85 10.21 3.28
N THR A 798 4.97 11.00 2.66
CA THR A 798 4.43 12.23 3.27
C THR A 798 3.03 12.57 2.76
N ILE A 799 2.24 13.24 3.58
CA ILE A 799 0.97 13.86 3.22
C ILE A 799 1.08 15.34 3.52
N ARG A 800 0.82 16.20 2.55
CA ARG A 800 0.99 17.65 2.69
C ARG A 800 -0.34 18.35 2.51
N PHE A 801 -0.79 19.04 3.55
CA PHE A 801 -2.01 19.82 3.53
C PHE A 801 -1.71 21.26 3.13
N ARG A 802 -2.62 21.85 2.37
CA ARG A 802 -2.54 23.25 1.94
C ARG A 802 -3.41 24.17 2.78
N ASP A 803 -4.17 23.59 3.70
CA ASP A 803 -4.96 24.26 4.72
C ASP A 803 -4.85 23.48 6.05
N ASP A 804 -4.42 24.17 7.11
CA ASP A 804 -4.18 23.57 8.42
C ASP A 804 -5.50 23.27 9.14
N SER A 805 -6.60 23.95 8.76
CA SER A 805 -7.93 23.69 9.32
C SER A 805 -8.37 22.24 9.06
N MET A 806 -8.03 21.71 7.88
CA MET A 806 -8.30 20.32 7.52
C MET A 806 -7.50 19.34 8.39
N ILE A 807 -6.30 19.72 8.83
CA ILE A 807 -5.49 18.90 9.74
C ILE A 807 -6.13 18.86 11.13
N MET A 808 -6.58 20.01 11.65
CA MET A 808 -7.25 20.07 12.96
C MET A 808 -8.49 19.19 12.98
N GLN A 809 -9.28 19.21 11.91
CA GLN A 809 -10.48 18.36 11.77
C GLN A 809 -10.17 16.87 11.88
N LEU A 810 -8.97 16.39 11.56
CA LEU A 810 -8.61 14.97 11.71
C LEU A 810 -8.55 14.51 13.17
N PHE A 811 -8.42 15.43 14.12
CA PHE A 811 -8.23 15.15 15.55
C PHE A 811 -9.45 15.47 16.41
N GLU A 812 -10.57 15.78 15.79
CA GLU A 812 -11.82 16.11 16.46
C GLU A 812 -12.96 15.22 15.96
N LYS A 813 -13.98 15.01 16.81
CA LYS A 813 -15.20 14.32 16.39
C LYS A 813 -15.92 15.20 15.36
N PRO A 814 -16.31 14.67 14.18
CA PRO A 814 -17.01 15.46 13.18
C PRO A 814 -18.37 15.91 13.72
N LYS A 815 -18.72 17.18 13.47
CA LYS A 815 -20.03 17.74 13.89
C LYS A 815 -21.19 17.05 13.19
N ILE A 816 -21.02 16.71 11.92
CA ILE A 816 -21.98 16.02 11.08
C ILE A 816 -21.21 14.90 10.39
N ASN A 817 -21.69 13.66 10.53
CA ASN A 817 -21.14 12.49 9.86
C ASN A 817 -22.11 12.06 8.75
N GLN A 818 -21.93 12.62 7.54
CA GLN A 818 -22.81 12.35 6.41
C GLN A 818 -22.84 10.87 6.03
N GLU A 819 -21.69 10.17 6.13
CA GLU A 819 -21.62 8.74 5.84
C GLU A 819 -22.48 7.93 6.82
N ALA A 820 -22.43 8.26 8.11
CA ALA A 820 -23.29 7.62 9.12
C ALA A 820 -24.77 7.90 8.87
N ILE A 821 -25.13 9.16 8.60
CA ILE A 821 -26.51 9.57 8.32
C ILE A 821 -27.07 8.74 7.15
N ASN A 822 -26.33 8.67 6.04
CA ASN A 822 -26.74 7.93 4.87
C ASN A 822 -26.74 6.42 5.09
N MET A 823 -25.77 5.85 5.82
CA MET A 823 -25.81 4.43 6.18
C MET A 823 -27.05 4.11 7.02
N CYS A 824 -27.39 4.93 8.02
CA CYS A 824 -28.56 4.74 8.85
C CYS A 824 -29.87 4.90 8.07
N ALA A 825 -29.92 5.81 7.11
CA ALA A 825 -31.09 5.98 6.24
C ALA A 825 -31.26 4.81 5.26
N LEU A 826 -30.18 4.40 4.59
CA LEU A 826 -30.25 3.43 3.50
C LEU A 826 -30.23 1.98 3.98
N PHE A 827 -29.53 1.68 5.07
CA PHE A 827 -29.52 0.37 5.72
C PHE A 827 -30.58 0.28 6.82
N SER A 828 -31.80 0.63 6.44
CA SER A 828 -33.00 0.46 7.23
C SER A 828 -34.12 -0.06 6.35
N SER A 829 -35.02 -0.86 6.92
CA SER A 829 -36.19 -1.43 6.25
C SER A 829 -37.47 -0.64 6.59
N GLY A 830 -37.42 0.22 7.60
CA GLY A 830 -38.45 1.20 7.92
C GLY A 830 -38.37 2.44 7.01
N ILE A 831 -39.52 3.04 6.70
CA ILE A 831 -39.56 4.31 5.96
C ILE A 831 -38.87 5.39 6.82
N PRO A 832 -37.90 6.17 6.30
CA PRO A 832 -37.31 7.27 7.05
C PRO A 832 -38.42 8.26 7.43
N GLN A 833 -38.56 8.53 8.74
CA GLN A 833 -39.42 9.62 9.23
C GLN A 833 -38.82 10.99 8.90
#